data_AF-A0A7Y4UIT9-F1
#
_entry.id   AF-A0A7Y4UIT9-F1
#
_cell.length_a   1.000
_cell.length_b   1.000
_cell.length_c   1.000
_cell.angle_alpha   90.00
_cell.angle_beta   90.00
_cell.angle_gamma   90.00
#
_symmetry.space_group_name_H-M   'P 1'
#
loop_
_entity.id
_entity.type
_entity.pdbx_description
1 polymer ?
#
loop_
_entity_poly.entity_id
_entity_poly.type
_entity_poly.pdbx_seq_one_letter_code
_entity_poly.pdbx_strand_id
1 'polypeptide(L)'
;MKRITRRDFLQQVGVSGSLALLPPLQLTESDALLVGWKNPPRDCRPHTRWWWPGNAVSKAGIEQQLTAMKAAGIGGVEIVSSWQWYEKGNLPYLSNQFFEMMAFTAERATLLDLSVSLGFGAGLSFGGFWVPVTERSKCLAPVWLDVTGPRLLDEILPPFKVTQPLLLTGQTLYGNVTWQAPDQSQILAVVAAQVEGSKLNSDSLVVLTHQVINDKLSWEIPKGKWRIGVFRLQYTGQANSAQNLEPLNYCIDHFNPQAMRNYVTYLGGHFTKKLGKYFGKTIHSFFADGFEIAPLPGTLLWSNHLLAEFNRRKGYDLTRYLPALWQEAGPITARVRYDVNEFLHQLSKEIYYGEFSAWCKANRLQARIKAYSPLATELIEAAGLAHQREAAIGATRFETIAEPLKATASGARFYGRGIVSAEAVTSLRAERYRTTLEEMKRTTDAYLRDGVTQIYNHGWTYSEESEVSPERDLPWPNRIQPWAPWFKHYRGLSDYTGRCCWLLRQGQLVADVLIYSSQATAWSETAVYDYTQQRSPSGDLPKLLVANGYDYDFVNDDLLQNPATTTDSGEIKINQHSYRILLLPKTAVIPLASLQRIESFALNGGVVIALDLLPRYAAGIKAATLLHDARITQIVQKLFNGRNSSVHFLPEYKIIESTPSFQNEIRPLITPPQRKLLEILQEVKSPDFSLPDNEQSNGLTFIHKRTGDMDIYFLTNLQPNKITTTVSVRTTGKTVELWDAMSGQIRSLPEYRTTMSRTEIPVTMSPWESIFFVFRPNTSRPYVVRTDLAVIEAVRPNGIIAYATREGEHSAVVARGMSRQTLRAWAPALPEAVSLRGEWKFVAGGMREGKITKTLTNLISWTDSEEFRYFSGEGIYELQFLMPPESLTENVRWILDLGKVAETAEVTLNHKRIGVRWMQPYDFEVTSELKPNENHLRIAVTNTLHNQVAGLRTLAEFPTELKKRYQQASASYQLGTNAWQQYDRKYAPLVSGLLGPIRLIPQGIVLFKL
;
A
#
# COMPACT_ATOMS: atom_id res chain seq x y z
N MET A 1 -47.12 -1.09 29.91
CA MET A 1 -47.27 -0.41 28.61
C MET A 1 -47.17 -1.45 27.49
N LYS A 2 -48.26 -1.65 26.72
CA LYS A 2 -48.32 -2.65 25.64
C LYS A 2 -47.48 -2.18 24.43
N ARG A 3 -46.72 -3.11 23.83
CA ARG A 3 -45.96 -2.90 22.57
C ARG A 3 -46.94 -2.66 21.42
N ILE A 4 -46.82 -1.51 20.78
CA ILE A 4 -47.49 -1.17 19.51
C ILE A 4 -46.65 -1.80 18.39
N THR A 5 -47.27 -2.58 17.51
CA THR A 5 -46.59 -3.20 16.37
C THR A 5 -46.62 -2.28 15.16
N ARG A 6 -45.72 -2.50 14.18
CA ARG A 6 -45.62 -1.72 12.93
C ARG A 6 -46.94 -1.69 12.13
N ARG A 7 -47.83 -2.65 12.36
CA ARG A 7 -49.17 -2.72 11.74
C ARG A 7 -50.15 -1.74 12.38
N ASP A 8 -50.02 -1.49 13.68
CA ASP A 8 -50.86 -0.55 14.44
C ASP A 8 -50.51 0.91 14.12
N PHE A 9 -49.22 1.19 13.83
CA PHE A 9 -48.78 2.51 13.36
C PHE A 9 -49.37 2.87 11.98
N LEU A 10 -49.56 1.87 11.11
CA LEU A 10 -50.06 2.09 9.75
C LEU A 10 -51.59 2.26 9.69
N GLN A 11 -52.34 1.84 10.72
CA GLN A 11 -53.79 2.07 10.79
C GLN A 11 -54.17 3.43 11.41
N GLN A 12 -53.30 4.05 12.21
CA GLN A 12 -53.58 5.35 12.83
C GLN A 12 -53.28 6.57 11.95
N VAL A 13 -52.64 6.40 10.78
CA VAL A 13 -52.31 7.51 9.85
C VAL A 13 -53.36 7.66 8.73
N GLY A 14 -54.52 7.03 8.86
CA GLY A 14 -55.61 7.14 7.91
C GLY A 14 -56.52 8.35 8.14
N VAL A 15 -56.02 9.59 7.99
CA VAL A 15 -56.86 10.77 7.74
C VAL A 15 -56.16 11.73 6.77
N SER A 16 -56.60 11.65 5.52
CA SER A 16 -56.78 12.75 4.56
C SER A 16 -55.79 13.92 4.58
N GLY A 17 -54.65 13.74 3.89
CA GLY A 17 -53.79 14.83 3.46
C GLY A 17 -52.99 14.38 2.25
N SER A 18 -53.28 14.94 1.08
CA SER A 18 -52.62 14.65 -0.20
C SER A 18 -51.14 15.04 -0.16
N LEU A 19 -50.28 14.18 0.40
CA LEU A 19 -48.85 14.19 0.15
C LEU A 19 -48.60 13.35 -1.09
N ALA A 20 -48.44 14.04 -2.23
CA ALA A 20 -47.88 13.43 -3.42
C ALA A 20 -46.57 12.73 -3.02
N LEU A 21 -46.53 11.40 -3.15
CA LEU A 21 -45.31 10.62 -3.10
C LEU A 21 -44.43 11.11 -4.25
N LEU A 22 -43.53 12.04 -3.95
CA LEU A 22 -42.43 12.38 -4.85
C LEU A 22 -41.67 11.07 -5.13
N PRO A 23 -41.41 10.72 -6.40
CA PRO A 23 -40.58 9.56 -6.71
C PRO A 23 -39.21 9.75 -6.04
N PRO A 24 -38.52 8.68 -5.63
CA PRO A 24 -37.17 8.80 -5.10
C PRO A 24 -36.33 9.56 -6.14
N LEU A 25 -35.72 10.68 -5.74
CA LEU A 25 -34.82 11.43 -6.60
C LEU A 25 -33.71 10.48 -7.08
N GLN A 26 -33.76 10.06 -8.34
CA GLN A 26 -32.61 9.47 -9.01
C GLN A 26 -31.59 10.60 -9.19
N LEU A 27 -30.58 10.63 -8.33
CA LEU A 27 -29.41 11.48 -8.52
C LEU A 27 -28.78 11.12 -9.87
N THR A 28 -28.45 12.13 -10.68
CA THR A 28 -27.63 11.88 -11.88
C THR A 28 -26.26 11.34 -11.45
N GLU A 29 -25.52 10.66 -12.33
CA GLU A 29 -24.16 10.17 -12.03
C GLU A 29 -23.26 11.32 -11.53
N SER A 30 -23.42 12.52 -12.12
CA SER A 30 -22.78 13.75 -11.67
C SER A 30 -23.14 14.14 -10.23
N ASP A 31 -24.42 14.05 -9.84
CA ASP A 31 -24.86 14.43 -8.50
C ASP A 31 -24.39 13.42 -7.44
N ALA A 32 -24.38 12.13 -7.77
CA ALA A 32 -23.84 11.09 -6.90
C ALA A 32 -22.34 11.30 -6.63
N LEU A 33 -21.55 11.65 -7.65
CA LEU A 33 -20.13 11.99 -7.51
C LEU A 33 -19.91 13.15 -6.54
N LEU A 34 -20.70 14.22 -6.66
CA LEU A 34 -20.60 15.40 -5.80
C LEU A 34 -21.01 15.11 -4.35
N VAL A 35 -22.03 14.28 -4.14
CA VAL A 35 -22.47 13.86 -2.80
C VAL A 35 -21.36 13.09 -2.10
N GLY A 36 -20.75 12.10 -2.76
CA GLY A 36 -19.65 11.32 -2.18
C GLY A 36 -18.34 12.11 -2.07
N TRP A 37 -18.12 13.15 -2.88
CA TRP A 37 -16.98 14.04 -2.70
C TRP A 37 -17.10 14.91 -1.45
N LYS A 38 -18.30 15.47 -1.20
CA LYS A 38 -18.56 16.26 0.01
C LYS A 38 -18.56 15.40 1.26
N ASN A 39 -19.16 14.21 1.16
CA ASN A 39 -19.30 13.26 2.26
C ASN A 39 -18.83 11.87 1.83
N PRO A 40 -17.51 11.61 1.82
CA PRO A 40 -16.99 10.31 1.45
C PRO A 40 -17.58 9.19 2.30
N PRO A 41 -18.02 8.08 1.68
CA PRO A 41 -18.44 6.88 2.40
C PRO A 41 -17.40 6.42 3.42
N ARG A 42 -17.85 5.80 4.52
CA ARG A 42 -16.95 5.38 5.60
C ARG A 42 -15.86 4.41 5.15
N ASP A 43 -16.12 3.58 4.14
CA ASP A 43 -15.15 2.64 3.57
C ASP A 43 -14.11 3.30 2.64
N CYS A 44 -14.34 4.55 2.21
CA CYS A 44 -13.34 5.40 1.55
C CYS A 44 -12.41 6.10 2.56
N ARG A 45 -12.85 6.24 3.82
CA ARG A 45 -12.05 6.87 4.88
C ARG A 45 -10.95 5.92 5.34
N PRO A 46 -9.81 6.45 5.84
CA PRO A 46 -8.78 5.59 6.40
C PRO A 46 -9.34 4.80 7.57
N HIS A 47 -8.92 3.55 7.65
CA HIS A 47 -9.13 2.65 8.78
C HIS A 47 -7.84 2.62 9.60
N THR A 48 -7.89 2.07 10.80
CA THR A 48 -6.70 1.89 11.62
C THR A 48 -6.60 0.47 12.15
N ARG A 49 -5.40 -0.10 12.09
CA ARG A 49 -5.09 -1.32 12.84
C ARG A 49 -4.97 -0.95 14.31
N TRP A 50 -5.82 -1.56 15.12
CA TRP A 50 -5.98 -1.33 16.53
C TRP A 50 -5.44 -2.54 17.31
N TRP A 51 -4.20 -2.39 17.76
CA TRP A 51 -3.49 -3.42 18.51
C TRP A 51 -4.03 -3.49 19.93
N TRP A 52 -4.32 -4.70 20.41
CA TRP A 52 -4.83 -4.98 21.74
C TRP A 52 -3.81 -5.80 22.54
N PRO A 53 -2.83 -5.15 23.20
CA PRO A 53 -1.81 -5.83 23.99
C PRO A 53 -2.42 -6.67 25.10
N GLY A 54 -2.22 -7.99 25.06
CA GLY A 54 -2.80 -8.93 26.01
C GLY A 54 -4.33 -8.93 26.06
N ASN A 55 -4.98 -8.30 25.09
CA ASN A 55 -6.40 -7.94 25.13
C ASN A 55 -6.80 -7.21 26.43
N ALA A 56 -5.86 -6.49 27.05
CA ALA A 56 -6.04 -5.77 28.30
C ALA A 56 -6.82 -4.47 28.06
N VAL A 57 -8.13 -4.63 27.79
CA VAL A 57 -9.02 -3.54 27.39
C VAL A 57 -10.18 -3.37 28.35
N SER A 58 -10.69 -2.15 28.47
CA SER A 58 -11.89 -1.79 29.24
C SER A 58 -12.97 -1.21 28.33
N LYS A 59 -14.25 -1.33 28.74
CA LYS A 59 -15.38 -0.71 28.02
C LYS A 59 -15.23 0.81 27.92
N ALA A 60 -14.74 1.46 28.97
CA ALA A 60 -14.53 2.92 28.98
C ALA A 60 -13.45 3.35 27.99
N GLY A 61 -12.29 2.66 27.99
CA GLY A 61 -11.22 2.95 27.03
C GLY A 61 -11.62 2.62 25.59
N ILE A 62 -12.41 1.56 25.36
CA ILE A 62 -12.96 1.26 24.03
C ILE A 62 -13.87 2.40 23.54
N GLU A 63 -14.83 2.86 24.36
CA GLU A 63 -15.73 3.96 23.99
C GLU A 63 -14.95 5.24 23.70
N GLN A 64 -13.99 5.60 24.55
CA GLN A 64 -13.16 6.78 24.40
C GLN A 64 -12.35 6.74 23.10
N GLN A 65 -11.67 5.62 22.82
CA GLN A 65 -10.81 5.52 21.64
C GLN A 65 -11.61 5.45 20.34
N LEU A 66 -12.73 4.71 20.29
CA LEU A 66 -13.60 4.71 19.11
C LEU A 66 -14.20 6.10 18.84
N THR A 67 -14.57 6.84 19.89
CA THR A 67 -15.05 8.22 19.76
C THR A 67 -13.96 9.13 19.20
N ALA A 68 -12.72 9.01 19.71
CA ALA A 68 -11.57 9.76 19.21
C ALA A 68 -11.26 9.42 17.74
N MET A 69 -11.31 8.14 17.37
CA MET A 69 -11.14 7.68 15.99
C MET A 69 -12.21 8.29 15.07
N LYS A 70 -13.49 8.23 15.46
CA LYS A 70 -14.59 8.81 14.68
C LYS A 70 -14.44 10.32 14.51
N ALA A 71 -14.08 11.04 15.59
CA ALA A 71 -13.83 12.47 15.55
C ALA A 71 -12.70 12.82 14.56
N ALA A 72 -11.62 12.02 14.58
CA ALA A 72 -10.49 12.15 13.66
C ALA A 72 -10.82 11.75 12.20
N GLY A 73 -12.03 11.25 11.92
CA GLY A 73 -12.49 10.89 10.58
C GLY A 73 -12.17 9.46 10.14
N ILE A 74 -11.64 8.63 11.04
CA ILE A 74 -11.40 7.20 10.78
C ILE A 74 -12.74 6.50 10.49
N GLY A 75 -12.77 5.70 9.43
CA GLY A 75 -13.97 5.01 8.94
C GLY A 75 -14.20 3.62 9.55
N GLY A 76 -13.18 3.04 10.15
CA GLY A 76 -13.26 1.74 10.80
C GLY A 76 -11.97 1.29 11.45
N VAL A 77 -12.07 0.17 12.15
CA VAL A 77 -10.99 -0.40 12.94
C VAL A 77 -10.74 -1.85 12.57
N GLU A 78 -9.49 -2.26 12.64
CA GLU A 78 -9.10 -3.66 12.64
C GLU A 78 -8.59 -4.04 14.03
N ILE A 79 -9.21 -5.01 14.69
CA ILE A 79 -8.76 -5.47 16.00
C ILE A 79 -7.73 -6.60 15.82
N VAL A 80 -6.54 -6.42 16.40
CA VAL A 80 -5.47 -7.43 16.41
C VAL A 80 -5.01 -7.67 17.85
N SER A 81 -5.22 -8.90 18.34
CA SER A 81 -4.65 -9.34 19.61
C SER A 81 -3.13 -9.43 19.52
N SER A 82 -2.42 -8.82 20.49
CA SER A 82 -0.95 -8.77 20.50
C SER A 82 -0.37 -9.11 21.88
N TRP A 83 0.96 -9.01 22.02
CA TRP A 83 1.72 -9.32 23.24
C TRP A 83 1.16 -8.66 24.50
N GLN A 84 1.30 -9.33 25.65
CA GLN A 84 0.89 -8.79 26.95
C GLN A 84 1.89 -7.75 27.46
N TRP A 85 1.42 -6.52 27.68
CA TRP A 85 2.23 -5.44 28.24
C TRP A 85 2.12 -5.29 29.76
N TYR A 86 1.07 -5.85 30.35
CA TYR A 86 0.72 -5.70 31.76
C TYR A 86 0.75 -7.04 32.47
N GLU A 87 1.03 -7.06 33.77
CA GLU A 87 1.03 -8.31 34.56
C GLU A 87 -0.39 -8.82 34.82
N LYS A 88 -1.33 -7.92 35.12
CA LYS A 88 -2.76 -8.23 35.33
C LYS A 88 -3.65 -7.56 34.31
N GLY A 89 -4.94 -7.93 34.31
CA GLY A 89 -5.97 -7.30 33.46
C GLY A 89 -6.03 -7.80 32.02
N ASN A 90 -5.09 -8.68 31.60
CA ASN A 90 -5.12 -9.35 30.31
C ASN A 90 -6.33 -10.29 30.18
N LEU A 91 -6.93 -10.34 29.00
CA LEU A 91 -8.05 -11.24 28.70
C LEU A 91 -7.56 -12.37 27.80
N PRO A 92 -7.60 -13.65 28.25
CA PRO A 92 -7.18 -14.76 27.41
C PRO A 92 -7.97 -14.79 26.10
N TYR A 93 -7.28 -15.03 25.00
CA TYR A 93 -7.91 -15.12 23.68
C TYR A 93 -8.95 -16.25 23.68
N LEU A 94 -10.09 -16.01 23.01
CA LEU A 94 -11.29 -16.86 23.03
C LEU A 94 -12.03 -17.00 24.38
N SER A 95 -11.59 -16.33 25.46
CA SER A 95 -12.36 -16.30 26.71
C SER A 95 -13.71 -15.60 26.54
N ASN A 96 -14.66 -15.89 27.43
CA ASN A 96 -15.97 -15.21 27.42
C ASN A 96 -15.83 -13.68 27.58
N GLN A 97 -14.89 -13.23 28.42
CA GLN A 97 -14.63 -11.80 28.65
C GLN A 97 -14.03 -11.13 27.41
N PHE A 98 -13.12 -11.79 26.70
CA PHE A 98 -12.59 -11.31 25.42
C PHE A 98 -13.72 -11.10 24.40
N PHE A 99 -14.62 -12.08 24.25
CA PHE A 99 -15.78 -11.97 23.37
C PHE A 99 -16.78 -10.89 23.83
N GLU A 100 -16.91 -10.66 25.13
CA GLU A 100 -17.72 -9.56 25.66
C GLU A 100 -17.16 -8.20 25.24
N MET A 101 -15.84 -8.01 25.32
CA MET A 101 -15.19 -6.77 24.87
C MET A 101 -15.34 -6.58 23.35
N MET A 102 -15.16 -7.63 22.55
CA MET A 102 -15.39 -7.52 21.10
C MET A 102 -16.84 -7.24 20.73
N ALA A 103 -17.81 -7.86 21.43
CA ALA A 103 -19.22 -7.58 21.21
C ALA A 103 -19.57 -6.13 21.59
N PHE A 104 -19.05 -5.65 22.72
CA PHE A 104 -19.17 -4.25 23.11
C PHE A 104 -18.57 -3.33 22.04
N THR A 105 -17.35 -3.58 21.57
CA THR A 105 -16.72 -2.82 20.48
C THR A 105 -17.59 -2.79 19.23
N ALA A 106 -18.15 -3.92 18.79
CA ALA A 106 -19.05 -3.97 17.65
C ALA A 106 -20.33 -3.15 17.87
N GLU A 107 -20.92 -3.18 19.07
CA GLU A 107 -22.08 -2.36 19.41
C GLU A 107 -21.77 -0.86 19.39
N ARG A 108 -20.59 -0.47 19.87
CA ARG A 108 -20.14 0.93 19.88
C ARG A 108 -19.81 1.43 18.48
N ALA A 109 -19.06 0.63 17.72
CA ALA A 109 -18.78 0.91 16.32
C ALA A 109 -20.05 1.06 15.49
N THR A 110 -21.10 0.26 15.78
CA THR A 110 -22.41 0.41 15.12
C THR A 110 -23.03 1.78 15.39
N LEU A 111 -23.04 2.25 16.64
CA LEU A 111 -23.62 3.57 16.97
C LEU A 111 -22.79 4.72 16.42
N LEU A 112 -21.47 4.56 16.31
CA LEU A 112 -20.55 5.56 15.77
C LEU A 112 -20.43 5.52 14.25
N ASP A 113 -21.12 4.59 13.57
CA ASP A 113 -20.99 4.35 12.14
C ASP A 113 -19.52 4.10 11.74
N LEU A 114 -18.91 3.12 12.39
CA LEU A 114 -17.56 2.60 12.13
C LEU A 114 -17.65 1.15 11.66
N SER A 115 -16.81 0.78 10.68
CA SER A 115 -16.64 -0.61 10.29
C SER A 115 -15.68 -1.33 11.24
N VAL A 116 -15.85 -2.64 11.39
CA VAL A 116 -14.94 -3.50 12.17
C VAL A 116 -14.42 -4.64 11.29
N SER A 117 -13.10 -4.82 11.30
CA SER A 117 -12.38 -6.00 10.83
C SER A 117 -11.72 -6.69 12.02
N LEU A 118 -11.53 -8.01 11.95
CA LEU A 118 -10.90 -8.80 13.01
C LEU A 118 -9.76 -9.64 12.44
N GLY A 119 -8.64 -9.77 13.15
CA GLY A 119 -7.63 -10.78 12.82
C GLY A 119 -8.17 -12.21 12.98
N PHE A 120 -7.82 -13.12 12.06
CA PHE A 120 -8.24 -14.53 12.12
C PHE A 120 -7.21 -15.42 12.86
N GLY A 121 -7.02 -15.11 14.14
CA GLY A 121 -6.07 -15.79 15.02
C GLY A 121 -5.55 -14.83 16.10
N ALA A 122 -4.74 -15.33 17.02
CA ALA A 122 -3.97 -14.46 17.91
C ALA A 122 -2.67 -14.04 17.19
N GLY A 123 -2.42 -12.74 17.07
CA GLY A 123 -1.26 -12.22 16.33
C GLY A 123 -1.45 -12.27 14.82
N LEU A 124 -0.36 -12.52 14.10
CA LEU A 124 -0.24 -12.32 12.65
C LEU A 124 -0.28 -13.61 11.82
N SER A 125 -0.10 -14.79 12.45
CA SER A 125 -0.05 -16.08 11.76
C SER A 125 -1.16 -17.02 12.22
N PHE A 126 -1.64 -17.89 11.33
CA PHE A 126 -2.67 -18.88 11.69
C PHE A 126 -2.07 -19.97 12.58
N GLY A 127 -2.55 -20.01 13.81
CA GLY A 127 -2.05 -20.90 14.85
C GLY A 127 -2.78 -20.70 16.17
N GLY A 128 -2.59 -21.64 17.08
CA GLY A 128 -3.26 -21.65 18.38
C GLY A 128 -2.77 -22.77 19.29
N PHE A 129 -3.02 -22.64 20.58
CA PHE A 129 -2.63 -23.62 21.60
C PHE A 129 -3.34 -24.97 21.43
N TRP A 130 -4.48 -24.99 20.73
CA TRP A 130 -5.26 -26.18 20.43
C TRP A 130 -4.75 -26.97 19.22
N VAL A 131 -3.76 -26.47 18.49
CA VAL A 131 -3.25 -27.12 17.26
C VAL A 131 -2.52 -28.43 17.63
N PRO A 132 -3.03 -29.60 17.19
CA PRO A 132 -2.39 -30.89 17.46
C PRO A 132 -0.98 -30.95 16.87
N VAL A 133 -0.07 -31.69 17.51
CA VAL A 133 1.32 -31.85 17.03
C VAL A 133 1.37 -32.27 15.56
N THR A 134 0.54 -33.23 15.17
CA THR A 134 0.44 -33.75 13.79
C THR A 134 0.02 -32.71 12.75
N GLU A 135 -0.65 -31.64 13.16
CA GLU A 135 -1.19 -30.57 12.31
C GLU A 135 -0.31 -29.31 12.32
N ARG A 136 0.84 -29.32 13.01
CA ARG A 136 1.76 -28.18 13.05
C ARG A 136 2.56 -28.07 11.75
N SER A 137 2.97 -26.84 11.44
CA SER A 137 3.75 -26.50 10.24
C SER A 137 5.04 -27.30 10.12
N LYS A 138 5.37 -27.71 8.89
CA LYS A 138 6.52 -28.55 8.56
C LYS A 138 7.23 -28.03 7.30
N CYS A 139 8.47 -28.46 7.15
CA CYS A 139 9.30 -28.20 5.99
C CYS A 139 10.01 -29.48 5.52
N LEU A 140 10.29 -29.54 4.22
CA LEU A 140 11.18 -30.50 3.60
C LEU A 140 12.62 -29.99 3.72
N ALA A 141 13.42 -30.69 4.53
CA ALA A 141 14.77 -30.31 4.88
C ALA A 141 15.80 -31.27 4.23
N PRO A 142 16.72 -30.79 3.39
CA PRO A 142 17.74 -31.63 2.81
C PRO A 142 18.96 -31.77 3.73
N VAL A 143 19.57 -32.96 3.73
CA VAL A 143 20.90 -33.21 4.29
C VAL A 143 21.75 -33.87 3.20
N TRP A 144 22.96 -33.36 3.00
CA TRP A 144 23.84 -33.80 1.91
C TRP A 144 25.02 -34.59 2.44
N LEU A 145 25.31 -35.73 1.81
CA LEU A 145 26.50 -36.55 2.05
C LEU A 145 27.26 -36.73 0.75
N ASP A 146 28.54 -36.38 0.75
CA ASP A 146 29.44 -36.69 -0.37
C ASP A 146 30.21 -37.97 -0.07
N VAL A 147 30.14 -38.94 -0.98
CA VAL A 147 30.76 -40.25 -0.85
C VAL A 147 31.50 -40.63 -2.13
N THR A 148 32.51 -41.50 -2.02
CA THR A 148 33.25 -42.02 -3.18
C THR A 148 33.19 -43.54 -3.16
N GLY A 149 32.84 -44.13 -4.29
CA GLY A 149 32.84 -45.58 -4.51
C GLY A 149 33.99 -46.06 -5.41
N PRO A 150 34.16 -47.39 -5.56
CA PRO A 150 33.26 -48.42 -5.06
C PRO A 150 33.50 -48.76 -3.59
N ARG A 151 32.45 -48.70 -2.75
CA ARG A 151 32.47 -49.17 -1.34
C ARG A 151 31.05 -49.41 -0.83
N LEU A 152 30.90 -50.31 0.15
CA LEU A 152 29.66 -50.41 0.92
C LEU A 152 29.56 -49.20 1.87
N LEU A 153 28.45 -48.47 1.80
CA LEU A 153 28.02 -47.51 2.81
C LEU A 153 27.01 -48.22 3.71
N ASP A 154 27.29 -48.28 5.01
CA ASP A 154 26.40 -48.89 6.01
C ASP A 154 26.35 -48.00 7.26
N GLU A 155 25.76 -46.83 7.12
CA GLU A 155 25.86 -45.73 8.09
C GLU A 155 24.47 -45.18 8.46
N ILE A 156 24.35 -44.68 9.69
CA ILE A 156 23.16 -43.94 10.13
C ILE A 156 23.18 -42.57 9.44
N LEU A 157 22.09 -42.25 8.74
CA LEU A 157 21.96 -41.00 8.03
C LEU A 157 21.81 -39.82 9.01
N PRO A 158 22.56 -38.73 8.81
CA PRO A 158 22.56 -37.61 9.74
C PRO A 158 21.19 -36.94 9.88
N PRO A 159 20.87 -36.39 11.06
CA PRO A 159 19.70 -35.53 11.22
C PRO A 159 19.93 -34.18 10.52
N PHE A 160 18.84 -33.49 10.21
CA PHE A 160 18.92 -32.08 9.80
C PHE A 160 19.31 -31.22 11.01
N LYS A 161 20.25 -30.29 10.81
CA LYS A 161 20.68 -29.35 11.85
C LYS A 161 20.40 -27.93 11.37
N VAL A 162 19.70 -27.16 12.20
CA VAL A 162 19.50 -25.73 11.97
C VAL A 162 20.81 -25.03 12.31
N THR A 163 21.52 -24.54 11.29
CA THR A 163 22.85 -23.90 11.44
C THR A 163 22.80 -22.38 11.48
N GLN A 164 21.63 -21.77 11.24
CA GLN A 164 21.44 -20.34 11.25
C GLN A 164 20.14 -19.98 12.01
N PRO A 165 20.12 -18.89 12.81
CA PRO A 165 18.88 -18.37 13.36
C PRO A 165 17.96 -17.89 12.22
N LEU A 166 16.66 -18.15 12.37
CA LEU A 166 15.64 -17.63 11.45
C LEU A 166 15.62 -16.09 11.51
N LEU A 167 16.04 -15.46 10.41
CA LEU A 167 15.89 -14.02 10.19
C LEU A 167 14.67 -13.82 9.30
N LEU A 168 13.47 -13.72 9.86
CA LEU A 168 12.41 -13.03 9.14
C LEU A 168 12.31 -11.58 9.62
N THR A 169 12.49 -10.68 8.65
CA THR A 169 11.98 -9.31 8.65
C THR A 169 12.39 -8.43 9.83
N GLY A 170 13.69 -8.42 10.21
CA GLY A 170 14.18 -7.50 11.25
C GLY A 170 13.51 -7.69 12.63
N GLN A 171 12.70 -8.74 12.77
CA GLN A 171 12.17 -9.24 14.02
C GLN A 171 13.08 -10.40 14.41
N THR A 172 14.09 -10.11 15.21
CA THR A 172 14.57 -11.11 16.15
C THR A 172 13.38 -11.45 17.03
N LEU A 173 12.65 -12.54 16.73
CA LEU A 173 11.69 -13.06 17.68
C LEU A 173 12.47 -13.42 18.95
N TYR A 174 11.92 -12.92 20.06
CA TYR A 174 12.62 -12.65 21.30
C TYR A 174 12.93 -13.96 22.02
N GLY A 175 14.19 -14.11 22.45
CA GLY A 175 14.60 -15.15 23.39
C GLY A 175 14.76 -16.55 22.77
N ASN A 176 15.50 -17.39 23.47
CA ASN A 176 15.78 -18.78 23.09
C ASN A 176 14.48 -19.59 22.96
N VAL A 177 13.85 -19.59 21.78
CA VAL A 177 12.78 -20.52 21.44
C VAL A 177 13.41 -21.91 21.46
N THR A 178 13.02 -22.73 22.44
CA THR A 178 13.47 -24.11 22.58
C THR A 178 12.95 -24.92 21.39
N TRP A 179 13.79 -25.07 20.37
CA TRP A 179 13.55 -25.81 19.12
C TRP A 179 13.44 -27.32 19.32
N GLN A 180 12.54 -27.81 20.16
CA GLN A 180 12.35 -29.24 20.35
C GLN A 180 10.86 -29.55 20.45
N ALA A 181 10.25 -29.84 19.29
CA ALA A 181 9.07 -30.71 19.31
C ALA A 181 9.52 -32.09 19.83
N PRO A 182 8.69 -32.83 20.58
CA PRO A 182 9.12 -34.02 21.32
C PRO A 182 9.67 -35.21 20.49
N ASP A 183 9.64 -35.15 19.16
CA ASP A 183 9.80 -36.31 18.26
C ASP A 183 10.23 -35.95 16.81
N GLN A 184 11.30 -35.18 16.61
CA GLN A 184 11.62 -34.63 15.28
C GLN A 184 12.33 -35.57 14.29
N SER A 185 11.80 -35.54 13.05
CA SER A 185 12.37 -35.95 11.75
C SER A 185 12.00 -37.35 11.24
N GLN A 186 11.24 -37.37 10.15
CA GLN A 186 10.99 -38.57 9.33
C GLN A 186 11.76 -38.44 8.02
N ILE A 187 12.55 -39.46 7.63
CA ILE A 187 13.11 -39.54 6.27
C ILE A 187 11.96 -39.78 5.29
N LEU A 188 11.73 -38.84 4.38
CA LEU A 188 10.75 -38.98 3.29
C LEU A 188 11.37 -39.60 2.05
N ALA A 189 12.62 -39.24 1.76
CA ALA A 189 13.32 -39.74 0.58
C ALA A 189 14.83 -39.74 0.79
N VAL A 190 15.50 -40.70 0.15
CA VAL A 190 16.95 -40.69 -0.03
C VAL A 190 17.25 -40.88 -1.50
N VAL A 191 18.02 -39.97 -2.08
CA VAL A 191 18.34 -39.97 -3.51
C VAL A 191 19.84 -39.74 -3.68
N ALA A 192 20.48 -40.55 -4.51
CA ALA A 192 21.88 -40.35 -4.86
C ALA A 192 22.04 -40.00 -6.34
N ALA A 193 23.08 -39.23 -6.66
CA ALA A 193 23.53 -38.99 -8.03
C ALA A 193 25.05 -38.85 -8.07
N GLN A 194 25.65 -39.19 -9.22
CA GLN A 194 27.04 -38.88 -9.50
C GLN A 194 27.22 -37.37 -9.59
N VAL A 195 28.38 -36.90 -9.12
CA VAL A 195 28.76 -35.50 -9.15
C VAL A 195 29.74 -35.26 -10.30
N GLU A 196 29.40 -34.33 -11.18
CA GLU A 196 30.21 -33.88 -12.31
C GLU A 196 30.52 -32.38 -12.14
N GLY A 197 31.74 -32.08 -11.71
CA GLY A 197 32.13 -30.71 -11.34
C GLY A 197 31.30 -30.21 -10.15
N SER A 198 30.49 -29.17 -10.36
CA SER A 198 29.56 -28.62 -9.37
C SER A 198 28.12 -29.08 -9.53
N LYS A 199 27.83 -29.95 -10.51
CA LYS A 199 26.49 -30.38 -10.89
C LYS A 199 26.25 -31.86 -10.58
N LEU A 200 24.98 -32.23 -10.48
CA LEU A 200 24.54 -33.63 -10.44
C LEU A 200 24.33 -34.14 -11.86
N ASN A 201 24.78 -35.35 -12.15
CA ASN A 201 24.41 -36.05 -13.38
C ASN A 201 22.97 -36.57 -13.26
N SER A 202 22.05 -35.99 -14.02
CA SER A 202 20.62 -36.35 -13.99
C SER A 202 20.34 -37.81 -14.32
N ASP A 203 21.13 -38.41 -15.21
CA ASP A 203 20.91 -39.79 -15.67
C ASP A 203 21.28 -40.80 -14.58
N SER A 204 22.15 -40.40 -13.66
CA SER A 204 22.60 -41.21 -12.52
C SER A 204 21.70 -41.13 -11.27
N LEU A 205 20.63 -40.32 -11.30
CA LEU A 205 19.71 -40.17 -10.16
C LEU A 205 19.08 -41.53 -9.79
N VAL A 206 19.29 -41.98 -8.56
CA VAL A 206 18.76 -43.25 -8.01
C VAL A 206 18.06 -43.02 -6.67
N VAL A 207 16.88 -43.61 -6.50
CA VAL A 207 16.10 -43.55 -5.26
C VAL A 207 16.50 -44.71 -4.35
N LEU A 208 17.05 -44.37 -3.19
CA LEU A 208 17.55 -45.30 -2.17
C LEU A 208 16.64 -45.42 -0.95
N THR A 209 15.49 -44.72 -0.94
CA THR A 209 14.57 -44.67 0.21
C THR A 209 14.19 -46.06 0.73
N HIS A 210 14.02 -47.05 -0.15
CA HIS A 210 13.65 -48.43 0.21
C HIS A 210 14.77 -49.21 0.91
N GLN A 211 16.01 -48.72 0.87
CA GLN A 211 17.18 -49.33 1.51
C GLN A 211 17.47 -48.74 2.90
N VAL A 212 16.63 -47.81 3.35
CA VAL A 212 16.76 -47.16 4.66
C VAL A 212 15.91 -47.88 5.69
N ILE A 213 16.54 -48.39 6.75
CA ILE A 213 15.88 -49.05 7.87
C ILE A 213 16.38 -48.42 9.17
N ASN A 214 15.47 -47.92 10.01
CA ASN A 214 15.80 -47.23 11.27
C ASN A 214 16.87 -46.12 11.06
N ASP A 215 16.64 -45.25 10.06
CA ASP A 215 17.54 -44.19 9.62
C ASP A 215 18.93 -44.65 9.13
N LYS A 216 19.19 -45.96 9.02
CA LYS A 216 20.43 -46.51 8.49
C LYS A 216 20.30 -46.84 7.01
N LEU A 217 21.23 -46.36 6.19
CA LEU A 217 21.32 -46.70 4.77
C LEU A 217 22.42 -47.75 4.57
N SER A 218 22.06 -48.87 3.94
CA SER A 218 23.00 -49.87 3.44
C SER A 218 22.99 -49.88 1.91
N TRP A 219 24.06 -49.41 1.27
CA TRP A 219 24.13 -49.24 -0.19
C TRP A 219 25.53 -49.50 -0.74
N GLU A 220 25.64 -50.35 -1.76
CA GLU A 220 26.88 -50.53 -2.53
C GLU A 220 27.06 -49.36 -3.50
N ILE A 221 27.91 -48.39 -3.12
CA ILE A 221 28.16 -47.19 -3.92
C ILE A 221 28.93 -47.62 -5.17
N PRO A 222 28.46 -47.32 -6.40
CA PRO A 222 29.21 -47.61 -7.62
C PRO A 222 30.48 -46.74 -7.73
N LYS A 223 31.42 -47.14 -8.60
CA LYS A 223 32.64 -46.34 -8.88
C LYS A 223 32.28 -44.89 -9.24
N GLY A 224 32.95 -43.93 -8.61
CA GLY A 224 32.79 -42.50 -8.86
C GLY A 224 32.52 -41.68 -7.60
N LYS A 225 32.40 -40.35 -7.77
CA LYS A 225 31.98 -39.43 -6.72
C LYS A 225 30.45 -39.31 -6.76
N TRP A 226 29.82 -39.53 -5.62
CA TRP A 226 28.37 -39.50 -5.46
C TRP A 226 27.98 -38.52 -4.38
N ARG A 227 26.84 -37.87 -4.56
CA ARG A 227 26.16 -37.10 -3.53
C ARG A 227 24.84 -37.75 -3.21
N ILE A 228 24.60 -37.96 -1.92
CA ILE A 228 23.35 -38.47 -1.37
C ILE A 228 22.60 -37.29 -0.74
N GLY A 229 21.38 -37.04 -1.22
CA GLY A 229 20.41 -36.16 -0.58
C GLY A 229 19.46 -36.96 0.29
N VAL A 230 19.47 -36.68 1.60
CA VAL A 230 18.53 -37.21 2.59
C VAL A 230 17.49 -36.14 2.87
N PHE A 231 16.25 -36.36 2.43
CA PHE A 231 15.16 -35.40 2.55
C PHE A 231 14.28 -35.77 3.74
N ARG A 232 14.29 -34.94 4.77
CA ARG A 232 13.56 -35.16 6.03
C ARG A 232 12.36 -34.22 6.12
N LEU A 233 11.24 -34.71 6.65
CA LEU A 233 10.14 -33.87 7.09
C LEU A 233 10.47 -33.35 8.49
N GLN A 234 10.50 -32.03 8.63
CA GLN A 234 10.95 -31.36 9.83
C GLN A 234 9.87 -30.37 10.31
N TYR A 235 9.50 -30.39 11.59
CA TYR A 235 8.60 -29.36 12.13
C TYR A 235 9.30 -28.01 12.11
N THR A 236 8.59 -26.96 11.69
CA THR A 236 9.17 -25.61 11.73
C THR A 236 9.38 -25.14 13.16
N GLY A 237 8.58 -25.62 14.12
CA GLY A 237 8.63 -25.19 15.52
C GLY A 237 8.10 -23.77 15.77
N GLN A 238 7.56 -23.12 14.74
CA GLN A 238 7.13 -21.74 14.82
C GLN A 238 5.86 -21.58 15.67
N ALA A 239 5.94 -20.69 16.65
CA ALA A 239 4.78 -20.19 17.38
C ALA A 239 4.20 -18.93 16.69
N ASN A 240 2.89 -18.69 16.83
CA ASN A 240 2.26 -17.46 16.31
C ASN A 240 2.83 -16.22 17.02
N SER A 241 2.69 -15.01 16.44
CA SER A 241 3.36 -13.82 17.00
C SER A 241 2.73 -13.24 18.28
N ALA A 242 1.55 -13.70 18.73
CA ALA A 242 0.95 -13.28 20.01
C ALA A 242 1.26 -14.27 21.15
N GLN A 243 2.54 -14.58 21.34
CA GLN A 243 3.11 -15.70 22.11
C GLN A 243 2.83 -15.70 23.63
N ASN A 244 2.22 -14.66 24.18
CA ASN A 244 2.08 -14.51 25.64
C ASN A 244 0.82 -15.21 26.20
N LEU A 245 0.22 -16.15 25.45
CA LEU A 245 -0.82 -17.04 25.95
C LEU A 245 -0.18 -18.36 26.34
N GLU A 246 -0.34 -18.78 27.59
CA GLU A 246 -0.05 -20.15 28.03
C GLU A 246 -1.32 -21.00 27.85
N PRO A 247 -1.24 -22.17 27.19
CA PRO A 247 -0.06 -22.78 26.57
C PRO A 247 0.34 -22.14 25.23
N LEU A 248 1.60 -22.33 24.81
CA LEU A 248 2.15 -21.81 23.54
C LEU A 248 1.28 -22.14 22.32
N ASN A 249 1.12 -21.15 21.44
CA ASN A 249 0.35 -21.28 20.20
C ASN A 249 1.25 -21.68 19.03
N TYR A 250 1.02 -22.83 18.40
CA TYR A 250 1.81 -23.27 17.23
C TYR A 250 1.11 -22.95 15.91
N CYS A 251 1.89 -22.61 14.89
CA CYS A 251 1.39 -22.41 13.53
C CYS A 251 0.93 -23.73 12.90
N ILE A 252 -0.18 -23.68 12.16
CA ILE A 252 -0.74 -24.85 11.45
C ILE A 252 0.07 -25.22 10.20
N ASP A 253 -0.06 -26.46 9.75
CA ASP A 253 0.40 -26.94 8.45
C ASP A 253 -0.53 -26.43 7.34
N HIS A 254 -0.09 -25.39 6.62
CA HIS A 254 -0.89 -24.72 5.60
C HIS A 254 -1.06 -25.52 4.31
N PHE A 255 -0.29 -26.59 4.13
CA PHE A 255 -0.44 -27.52 3.03
C PHE A 255 -1.20 -28.80 3.41
N ASN A 256 -1.68 -28.90 4.67
CA ASN A 256 -2.56 -29.97 5.09
C ASN A 256 -4.03 -29.51 5.08
N PRO A 257 -4.89 -30.03 4.17
CA PRO A 257 -6.28 -29.60 4.07
C PRO A 257 -7.09 -29.91 5.33
N GLN A 258 -6.78 -31.00 6.05
CA GLN A 258 -7.48 -31.32 7.28
C GLN A 258 -7.11 -30.36 8.41
N ALA A 259 -5.83 -30.00 8.54
CA ALA A 259 -5.37 -29.02 9.52
C ALA A 259 -6.04 -27.65 9.30
N MET A 260 -6.09 -27.19 8.03
CA MET A 260 -6.73 -25.93 7.69
C MET A 260 -8.24 -25.94 7.99
N ARG A 261 -8.95 -27.01 7.63
CA ARG A 261 -10.39 -27.17 7.95
C ARG A 261 -10.66 -27.22 9.44
N ASN A 262 -9.84 -27.94 10.20
CA ASN A 262 -9.96 -28.03 11.65
C ASN A 262 -9.76 -26.66 12.29
N TYR A 263 -8.73 -25.92 11.84
CA TYR A 263 -8.45 -24.56 12.31
C TYR A 263 -9.62 -23.60 12.04
N VAL A 264 -10.08 -23.53 10.79
CA VAL A 264 -11.18 -22.65 10.37
C VAL A 264 -12.48 -23.01 11.08
N THR A 265 -12.78 -24.31 11.21
CA THR A 265 -14.00 -24.79 11.90
C THR A 265 -13.98 -24.45 13.38
N TYR A 266 -12.86 -24.70 14.06
CA TYR A 266 -12.72 -24.39 15.49
C TYR A 266 -12.83 -22.89 15.72
N LEU A 267 -11.92 -22.11 15.14
CA LEU A 267 -11.83 -20.68 15.41
C LEU A 267 -13.07 -19.95 14.88
N GLY A 268 -13.47 -20.26 13.65
CA GLY A 268 -14.66 -19.71 13.03
C GLY A 268 -15.95 -20.06 13.77
N GLY A 269 -16.05 -21.27 14.31
CA GLY A 269 -17.18 -21.70 15.15
C GLY A 269 -17.33 -20.86 16.42
N HIS A 270 -16.22 -20.58 17.11
CA HIS A 270 -16.20 -19.71 18.28
C HIS A 270 -16.65 -18.28 17.94
N PHE A 271 -16.09 -17.69 16.89
CA PHE A 271 -16.47 -16.35 16.43
C PHE A 271 -17.93 -16.28 15.99
N THR A 272 -18.40 -17.25 15.20
CA THR A 272 -19.80 -17.30 14.73
C THR A 272 -20.77 -17.37 15.91
N LYS A 273 -20.49 -18.25 16.88
CA LYS A 273 -21.34 -18.41 18.07
C LYS A 273 -21.44 -17.13 18.90
N LYS A 274 -20.36 -16.36 19.01
CA LYS A 274 -20.27 -15.19 19.91
C LYS A 274 -20.60 -13.86 19.22
N LEU A 275 -20.22 -13.70 17.95
CA LEU A 275 -20.30 -12.44 17.21
C LEU A 275 -21.14 -12.51 15.93
N GLY A 276 -21.68 -13.68 15.57
CA GLY A 276 -22.37 -13.89 14.29
C GLY A 276 -23.52 -12.91 14.00
N LYS A 277 -24.17 -12.37 15.04
CA LYS A 277 -25.23 -11.35 14.88
C LYS A 277 -24.75 -10.03 14.26
N TYR A 278 -23.44 -9.74 14.31
CA TYR A 278 -22.79 -8.55 13.75
C TYR A 278 -22.15 -8.77 12.37
N PHE A 279 -22.04 -10.04 11.92
CA PHE A 279 -21.42 -10.37 10.64
C PHE A 279 -22.23 -9.85 9.45
N GLY A 280 -21.53 -9.30 8.46
CA GLY A 280 -22.13 -8.63 7.30
C GLY A 280 -22.85 -7.33 7.63
N LYS A 281 -22.71 -6.82 8.87
CA LYS A 281 -23.28 -5.54 9.32
C LYS A 281 -22.15 -4.62 9.76
N THR A 282 -21.71 -4.77 11.00
CA THR A 282 -20.64 -3.96 11.60
C THR A 282 -19.30 -4.64 11.41
N ILE A 283 -19.26 -5.97 11.59
CA ILE A 283 -18.10 -6.79 11.28
C ILE A 283 -18.23 -7.23 9.82
N HIS A 284 -17.37 -6.71 8.95
CA HIS A 284 -17.46 -6.91 7.50
C HIS A 284 -16.39 -7.88 6.98
N SER A 285 -15.24 -7.97 7.65
CA SER A 285 -14.13 -8.81 7.22
C SER A 285 -13.41 -9.49 8.37
N PHE A 286 -12.78 -10.61 8.05
CA PHE A 286 -11.64 -11.11 8.80
C PHE A 286 -10.37 -10.90 7.98
N PHE A 287 -9.30 -10.57 8.68
CA PHE A 287 -8.00 -10.32 8.10
C PHE A 287 -7.05 -11.48 8.37
N ALA A 288 -6.43 -11.94 7.29
CA ALA A 288 -5.26 -12.77 7.32
C ALA A 288 -4.07 -11.92 6.89
N ASP A 289 -3.14 -11.71 7.82
CA ASP A 289 -1.96 -10.89 7.58
C ASP A 289 -1.05 -11.53 6.52
N GLY A 290 0.06 -10.86 6.22
CA GLY A 290 1.16 -11.41 5.45
C GLY A 290 1.51 -12.78 6.00
N PHE A 291 1.85 -13.72 5.12
CA PHE A 291 2.22 -15.03 5.59
C PHE A 291 3.61 -14.95 6.26
N GLU A 292 3.58 -14.66 7.55
CA GLU A 292 4.76 -14.52 8.42
C GLU A 292 5.24 -15.89 8.93
N ILE A 293 5.01 -16.96 8.16
CA ILE A 293 5.52 -18.30 8.48
C ILE A 293 6.75 -18.58 7.64
N ALA A 294 7.84 -18.86 8.33
CA ALA A 294 9.14 -19.06 7.73
C ALA A 294 9.44 -20.55 7.56
N PRO A 295 9.83 -21.03 6.37
CA PRO A 295 10.57 -22.28 6.31
C PRO A 295 11.86 -22.15 7.10
N LEU A 296 12.35 -23.25 7.69
CA LEU A 296 13.70 -23.28 8.25
C LEU A 296 14.74 -22.91 7.17
N PRO A 297 15.88 -22.32 7.52
CA PRO A 297 16.88 -21.91 6.52
C PRO A 297 17.27 -23.05 5.57
N GLY A 298 17.20 -22.79 4.27
CA GLY A 298 17.52 -23.78 3.23
C GLY A 298 16.48 -24.89 3.03
N THR A 299 15.26 -24.74 3.55
CA THR A 299 14.18 -25.73 3.45
C THR A 299 12.98 -25.21 2.65
N LEU A 300 12.04 -26.10 2.32
CA LEU A 300 10.76 -25.76 1.67
C LEU A 300 9.61 -26.03 2.63
N LEU A 301 8.60 -25.16 2.73
CA LEU A 301 7.37 -25.53 3.43
C LEU A 301 6.73 -26.75 2.76
N TRP A 302 6.31 -27.73 3.57
CA TRP A 302 5.93 -29.04 3.06
C TRP A 302 4.97 -29.78 4.00
N SER A 303 4.31 -30.83 3.49
CA SER A 303 3.51 -31.76 4.29
C SER A 303 3.77 -33.21 3.85
N ASN A 304 3.49 -34.17 4.73
CA ASN A 304 3.85 -35.57 4.54
C ASN A 304 3.26 -36.22 3.27
N HIS A 305 2.04 -35.84 2.88
CA HIS A 305 1.32 -36.42 1.74
C HIS A 305 1.70 -35.79 0.38
N LEU A 306 2.53 -34.73 0.36
CA LEU A 306 2.71 -33.92 -0.85
C LEU A 306 3.47 -34.64 -1.98
N LEU A 307 4.33 -35.63 -1.71
CA LEU A 307 4.97 -36.41 -2.78
C LEU A 307 3.95 -37.23 -3.58
N ALA A 308 3.02 -37.89 -2.87
CA ALA A 308 1.95 -38.66 -3.49
C ALA A 308 0.97 -37.73 -4.24
N GLU A 309 0.61 -36.60 -3.63
CA GLU A 309 -0.28 -35.62 -4.24
C GLU A 309 0.35 -34.94 -5.46
N PHE A 310 1.66 -34.67 -5.42
CA PHE A 310 2.41 -34.18 -6.58
C PHE A 310 2.33 -35.17 -7.73
N ASN A 311 2.64 -36.46 -7.49
CA ASN A 311 2.55 -37.49 -8.53
C ASN A 311 1.14 -37.58 -9.13
N ARG A 312 0.11 -37.51 -8.28
CA ARG A 312 -1.29 -37.51 -8.72
C ARG A 312 -1.64 -36.33 -9.64
N ARG A 313 -1.15 -35.11 -9.34
CA ARG A 313 -1.48 -33.89 -10.09
C ARG A 313 -0.59 -33.65 -11.31
N LYS A 314 0.70 -33.95 -11.20
CA LYS A 314 1.72 -33.69 -12.23
C LYS A 314 1.99 -34.88 -13.12
N GLY A 315 1.59 -36.09 -12.71
CA GLY A 315 1.70 -37.31 -13.50
C GLY A 315 3.11 -37.93 -13.50
N TYR A 316 3.98 -37.55 -12.57
CA TYR A 316 5.29 -38.18 -12.39
C TYR A 316 5.76 -38.13 -10.93
N ASP A 317 6.59 -39.10 -10.53
CA ASP A 317 7.14 -39.18 -9.18
C ASP A 317 8.28 -38.16 -8.99
N LEU A 318 8.04 -37.17 -8.12
CA LEU A 318 9.02 -36.15 -7.76
C LEU A 318 10.22 -36.70 -6.99
N THR A 319 10.07 -37.86 -6.32
CA THR A 319 11.06 -38.39 -5.37
C THR A 319 12.45 -38.44 -5.98
N ARG A 320 12.59 -38.98 -7.21
CA ARG A 320 13.86 -39.08 -7.94
C ARG A 320 14.51 -37.71 -8.21
N TYR A 321 13.70 -36.65 -8.32
CA TYR A 321 14.15 -35.32 -8.74
C TYR A 321 14.28 -34.32 -7.58
N LEU A 322 14.02 -34.73 -6.34
CA LEU A 322 14.18 -33.85 -5.17
C LEU A 322 15.54 -33.13 -5.11
N PRO A 323 16.68 -33.75 -5.50
CA PRO A 323 17.95 -33.03 -5.53
C PRO A 323 17.96 -31.79 -6.42
N ALA A 324 17.19 -31.78 -7.51
CA ALA A 324 17.13 -30.67 -8.46
C ALA A 324 16.51 -29.38 -7.88
N LEU A 325 15.80 -29.48 -6.74
CA LEU A 325 15.23 -28.32 -6.06
C LEU A 325 16.31 -27.45 -5.39
N TRP A 326 17.44 -28.03 -5.00
CA TRP A 326 18.56 -27.34 -4.33
C TRP A 326 19.86 -27.33 -5.14
N GLN A 327 20.01 -28.25 -6.09
CA GLN A 327 21.24 -28.40 -6.86
C GLN A 327 20.96 -28.42 -8.36
N GLU A 328 21.93 -27.98 -9.15
CA GLU A 328 21.86 -28.10 -10.61
C GLU A 328 22.02 -29.56 -11.02
N ALA A 329 21.00 -30.12 -11.64
CA ALA A 329 20.93 -31.50 -12.14
C ALA A 329 20.68 -31.52 -13.66
N GLY A 330 21.37 -30.67 -14.41
CA GLY A 330 21.22 -30.59 -15.87
C GLY A 330 19.90 -29.96 -16.34
N PRO A 331 19.46 -30.24 -17.59
CA PRO A 331 18.30 -29.58 -18.21
C PRO A 331 16.97 -29.78 -17.49
N ILE A 332 16.83 -30.83 -16.67
CA ILE A 332 15.60 -31.13 -15.95
C ILE A 332 15.34 -30.17 -14.79
N THR A 333 16.39 -29.51 -14.29
CA THR A 333 16.37 -28.67 -13.08
C THR A 333 15.29 -27.59 -13.14
N ALA A 334 15.31 -26.77 -14.20
CA ALA A 334 14.37 -25.66 -14.36
C ALA A 334 12.91 -26.12 -14.44
N ARG A 335 12.67 -27.32 -14.98
CA ARG A 335 11.32 -27.90 -15.14
C ARG A 335 10.76 -28.40 -13.82
N VAL A 336 11.59 -29.12 -13.06
CA VAL A 336 11.22 -29.62 -11.74
C VAL A 336 10.96 -28.48 -10.77
N ARG A 337 11.81 -27.44 -10.77
CA ARG A 337 11.61 -26.23 -9.95
C ARG A 337 10.30 -25.52 -10.29
N TYR A 338 10.01 -25.35 -11.58
CA TYR A 338 8.73 -24.79 -12.03
C TYR A 338 7.55 -25.61 -11.51
N ASP A 339 7.55 -26.93 -11.72
CA ASP A 339 6.42 -27.76 -11.36
C ASP A 339 6.17 -27.82 -9.86
N VAL A 340 7.23 -27.80 -9.04
CA VAL A 340 7.09 -27.73 -7.58
C VAL A 340 6.53 -26.40 -7.11
N ASN A 341 7.04 -25.28 -7.62
CA ASN A 341 6.53 -23.97 -7.26
C ASN A 341 5.06 -23.77 -7.69
N GLU A 342 4.74 -24.14 -8.93
CA GLU A 342 3.37 -24.07 -9.44
C GLU A 342 2.44 -24.99 -8.64
N PHE A 343 2.88 -26.21 -8.31
CA PHE A 343 2.12 -27.14 -7.46
C PHE A 343 1.83 -26.57 -6.07
N LEU A 344 2.84 -26.05 -5.39
CA LEU A 344 2.68 -25.43 -4.06
C LEU A 344 1.79 -24.19 -4.13
N HIS A 345 1.92 -23.39 -5.19
CA HIS A 345 1.04 -22.27 -5.46
C HIS A 345 -0.42 -22.73 -5.58
N GLN A 346 -0.74 -23.70 -6.46
CA GLN A 346 -2.12 -24.22 -6.59
C GLN A 346 -2.67 -24.79 -5.28
N LEU A 347 -1.87 -25.54 -4.52
CA LEU A 347 -2.29 -26.03 -3.22
C LEU A 347 -2.62 -24.91 -2.23
N SER A 348 -1.82 -23.84 -2.20
CA SER A 348 -2.10 -22.68 -1.35
C SER A 348 -3.44 -22.01 -1.71
N LYS A 349 -3.77 -21.94 -3.01
CA LYS A 349 -5.03 -21.38 -3.51
C LYS A 349 -6.22 -22.19 -3.02
N GLU A 350 -6.13 -23.52 -3.10
CA GLU A 350 -7.19 -24.42 -2.70
C GLU A 350 -7.37 -24.49 -1.18
N ILE A 351 -6.27 -24.66 -0.46
CA ILE A 351 -6.29 -24.96 0.97
C ILE A 351 -6.39 -23.66 1.78
N TYR A 352 -5.39 -22.79 1.69
CA TYR A 352 -5.32 -21.60 2.53
C TYR A 352 -6.35 -20.55 2.10
N TYR A 353 -6.32 -20.13 0.83
CA TYR A 353 -7.27 -19.13 0.33
C TYR A 353 -8.69 -19.69 0.26
N GLY A 354 -8.85 -20.89 -0.27
CA GLY A 354 -10.15 -21.53 -0.49
C GLY A 354 -10.92 -21.77 0.80
N GLU A 355 -10.35 -22.47 1.77
CA GLU A 355 -11.05 -22.81 3.03
C GLU A 355 -11.40 -21.55 3.85
N PHE A 356 -10.45 -20.60 3.97
CA PHE A 356 -10.69 -19.36 4.72
C PHE A 356 -11.75 -18.48 4.04
N SER A 357 -11.65 -18.30 2.72
CA SER A 357 -12.62 -17.50 1.96
C SER A 357 -13.99 -18.15 1.93
N ALA A 358 -14.07 -19.48 1.80
CA ALA A 358 -15.34 -20.21 1.85
C ALA A 358 -16.05 -20.01 3.19
N TRP A 359 -15.34 -20.12 4.31
CA TRP A 359 -15.91 -19.87 5.63
C TRP A 359 -16.37 -18.41 5.80
N CYS A 360 -15.56 -17.45 5.36
CA CYS A 360 -15.95 -16.03 5.40
C CYS A 360 -17.23 -15.80 4.59
N LYS A 361 -17.31 -16.32 3.36
CA LYS A 361 -18.48 -16.18 2.48
C LYS A 361 -19.73 -16.80 3.11
N ALA A 362 -19.63 -18.01 3.66
CA ALA A 362 -20.73 -18.69 4.33
C ALA A 362 -21.31 -17.89 5.50
N ASN A 363 -20.48 -17.04 6.12
CA ASN A 363 -20.84 -16.19 7.25
C ASN A 363 -21.11 -14.72 6.86
N ARG A 364 -21.25 -14.40 5.56
CA ARG A 364 -21.48 -13.03 5.03
C ARG A 364 -20.34 -12.06 5.38
N LEU A 365 -19.11 -12.57 5.37
CA LEU A 365 -17.88 -11.82 5.64
C LEU A 365 -16.98 -11.81 4.40
N GLN A 366 -16.13 -10.79 4.31
CA GLN A 366 -15.02 -10.72 3.37
C GLN A 366 -13.77 -11.35 4.00
N ALA A 367 -13.09 -12.20 3.24
CA ALA A 367 -11.74 -12.63 3.56
C ALA A 367 -10.80 -11.56 3.03
N ARG A 368 -10.20 -10.80 3.94
CA ARG A 368 -9.19 -9.79 3.64
C ARG A 368 -7.82 -10.42 3.80
N ILE A 369 -7.04 -10.54 2.73
CA ILE A 369 -5.78 -11.29 2.75
C ILE A 369 -4.69 -10.42 2.13
N LYS A 370 -3.51 -10.36 2.78
CA LYS A 370 -2.33 -9.80 2.12
C LYS A 370 -1.90 -10.69 0.96
N ALA A 371 -1.91 -10.15 -0.26
CA ALA A 371 -1.77 -10.94 -1.48
C ALA A 371 -0.34 -11.48 -1.70
N TYR A 372 0.68 -10.82 -1.15
CA TYR A 372 2.07 -11.28 -1.27
C TYR A 372 2.43 -12.23 -0.12
N SER A 373 2.87 -13.45 -0.47
CA SER A 373 3.16 -14.50 0.50
C SER A 373 4.10 -15.55 -0.12
N PRO A 374 5.03 -16.16 0.65
CA PRO A 374 5.78 -17.34 0.20
C PRO A 374 4.90 -18.57 -0.11
N LEU A 375 3.61 -18.58 0.26
CA LEU A 375 2.68 -19.64 -0.14
C LEU A 375 2.10 -19.41 -1.53
N ALA A 376 1.57 -18.21 -1.78
CA ALA A 376 0.96 -17.85 -3.05
C ALA A 376 1.92 -16.95 -3.83
N THR A 377 2.80 -17.59 -4.58
CA THR A 377 3.94 -16.93 -5.23
C THR A 377 3.60 -16.22 -6.54
N GLU A 378 2.43 -16.46 -7.16
CA GLU A 378 1.90 -15.62 -8.25
C GLU A 378 0.96 -14.56 -7.66
N LEU A 379 1.42 -13.31 -7.60
CA LEU A 379 0.77 -12.22 -6.86
C LEU A 379 -0.56 -11.78 -7.49
N ILE A 380 -0.65 -11.76 -8.83
CA ILE A 380 -1.82 -11.25 -9.56
C ILE A 380 -3.01 -12.19 -9.31
N GLU A 381 -2.76 -13.49 -9.37
CA GLU A 381 -3.75 -14.51 -9.05
C GLU A 381 -4.13 -14.49 -7.56
N ALA A 382 -3.15 -14.42 -6.66
CA ALA A 382 -3.38 -14.33 -5.22
C ALA A 382 -4.29 -13.14 -4.84
N ALA A 383 -4.07 -11.98 -5.46
CA ALA A 383 -4.89 -10.80 -5.28
C ALA A 383 -6.35 -11.01 -5.75
N GLY A 384 -6.58 -11.83 -6.77
CA GLY A 384 -7.91 -12.16 -7.28
C GLY A 384 -8.71 -13.12 -6.39
N LEU A 385 -8.01 -14.04 -5.72
CA LEU A 385 -8.62 -15.07 -4.87
C LEU A 385 -9.24 -14.48 -3.60
N ALA A 386 -8.61 -13.47 -3.01
CA ALA A 386 -9.14 -12.81 -1.81
C ALA A 386 -10.41 -12.00 -2.13
N HIS A 387 -11.43 -12.08 -1.26
CA HIS A 387 -12.63 -11.21 -1.39
C HIS A 387 -12.23 -9.74 -1.37
N GLN A 388 -11.31 -9.41 -0.46
CA GLN A 388 -10.59 -8.15 -0.41
C GLN A 388 -9.10 -8.46 -0.28
N ARG A 389 -8.28 -7.77 -1.05
CA ARG A 389 -6.85 -7.98 -1.10
C ARG A 389 -6.17 -6.79 -0.47
N GLU A 390 -5.12 -7.08 0.27
CA GLU A 390 -4.29 -6.09 0.90
C GLU A 390 -2.90 -6.10 0.27
N ALA A 391 -2.44 -4.92 -0.12
CA ALA A 391 -1.04 -4.68 -0.43
C ALA A 391 -0.32 -4.11 0.80
N ALA A 392 1.00 -4.04 0.74
CA ALA A 392 1.81 -3.28 1.69
C ALA A 392 2.98 -2.67 0.93
N ILE A 393 3.84 -1.93 1.61
CA ILE A 393 4.97 -1.16 1.04
C ILE A 393 4.50 0.11 0.34
N GLY A 394 4.81 1.25 0.96
CA GLY A 394 4.64 2.57 0.39
C GLY A 394 5.97 3.30 0.39
N ALA A 395 6.31 3.94 -0.73
CA ALA A 395 7.47 4.83 -0.82
C ALA A 395 7.06 6.27 -0.43
N THR A 396 8.01 7.05 0.08
CA THR A 396 7.82 8.48 0.36
C THR A 396 8.19 9.39 -0.82
N ARG A 397 8.55 8.79 -1.97
CA ARG A 397 9.07 9.46 -3.18
C ARG A 397 8.54 8.76 -4.44
N PHE A 398 8.86 9.32 -5.62
CA PHE A 398 8.61 8.67 -6.91
C PHE A 398 9.48 7.42 -7.10
N GLU A 399 9.05 6.36 -6.43
CA GLU A 399 9.45 5.00 -6.71
C GLU A 399 8.27 4.24 -7.31
N THR A 400 8.60 3.30 -8.17
CA THR A 400 7.65 2.42 -8.84
C THR A 400 8.05 0.97 -8.60
N ILE A 401 8.40 0.64 -7.34
CA ILE A 401 8.46 -0.77 -6.95
C ILE A 401 7.02 -1.28 -7.06
N ALA A 402 6.70 -1.76 -8.26
CA ALA A 402 5.34 -1.98 -8.75
C ALA A 402 4.68 -3.20 -8.12
N GLU A 403 5.47 -4.04 -7.46
CA GLU A 403 5.07 -5.33 -6.94
C GLU A 403 5.38 -5.35 -5.45
N PRO A 404 4.44 -4.85 -4.63
CA PRO A 404 3.11 -5.45 -4.68
C PRO A 404 1.95 -4.52 -5.07
N LEU A 405 2.10 -3.19 -5.11
CA LEU A 405 0.94 -2.29 -5.21
C LEU A 405 0.15 -2.43 -6.53
N LYS A 406 0.80 -2.18 -7.66
CA LYS A 406 0.14 -2.17 -8.97
C LYS A 406 -0.26 -3.59 -9.38
N ALA A 407 0.58 -4.60 -9.15
CA ALA A 407 0.22 -6.00 -9.42
C ALA A 407 -0.99 -6.47 -8.60
N THR A 408 -1.07 -6.10 -7.32
CA THR A 408 -2.27 -6.36 -6.50
C THR A 408 -3.48 -5.64 -7.10
N ALA A 409 -3.33 -4.40 -7.58
CA ALA A 409 -4.39 -3.62 -8.21
C ALA A 409 -4.78 -4.13 -9.63
N SER A 410 -3.88 -4.74 -10.37
CA SER A 410 -4.16 -5.41 -11.65
C SER A 410 -4.96 -6.69 -11.40
N GLY A 411 -4.48 -7.58 -10.51
CA GLY A 411 -5.18 -8.82 -10.17
C GLY A 411 -6.58 -8.54 -9.61
N ALA A 412 -6.67 -7.66 -8.62
CA ALA A 412 -7.90 -7.04 -8.16
C ALA A 412 -8.92 -6.72 -9.28
N ARG A 413 -8.49 -5.89 -10.24
CA ARG A 413 -9.33 -5.38 -11.31
C ARG A 413 -9.78 -6.51 -12.23
N PHE A 414 -8.83 -7.35 -12.67
CA PHE A 414 -9.11 -8.44 -13.59
C PHE A 414 -9.96 -9.54 -12.97
N TYR A 415 -9.84 -9.82 -11.68
CA TYR A 415 -10.69 -10.81 -11.01
C TYR A 415 -11.99 -10.22 -10.44
N GLY A 416 -12.40 -9.02 -10.89
CA GLY A 416 -13.69 -8.42 -10.55
C GLY A 416 -13.81 -7.94 -9.11
N ARG A 417 -12.70 -7.55 -8.49
CA ARG A 417 -12.63 -7.06 -7.11
C ARG A 417 -12.44 -5.54 -7.12
N GLY A 418 -13.35 -4.78 -6.51
CA GLY A 418 -13.39 -3.31 -6.65
C GLY A 418 -12.49 -2.49 -5.69
N ILE A 419 -12.14 -3.04 -4.52
CA ILE A 419 -11.42 -2.28 -3.45
C ILE A 419 -10.10 -2.94 -3.07
N VAL A 420 -8.97 -2.29 -3.36
CA VAL A 420 -7.64 -2.72 -2.88
C VAL A 420 -7.35 -1.97 -1.59
N SER A 421 -7.12 -2.70 -0.50
CA SER A 421 -6.61 -2.09 0.73
C SER A 421 -5.10 -2.10 0.80
N ALA A 422 -4.52 -1.25 1.64
CA ALA A 422 -3.12 -1.33 1.99
C ALA A 422 -2.93 -1.23 3.50
N GLU A 423 -2.06 -2.08 4.02
CA GLU A 423 -1.37 -1.77 5.27
C GLU A 423 -0.43 -0.59 5.00
N ALA A 424 -0.80 0.55 5.56
CA ALA A 424 -0.18 1.82 5.26
C ALA A 424 0.68 2.30 6.42
N VAL A 425 1.78 2.96 6.07
CA VAL A 425 2.63 3.71 6.99
C VAL A 425 3.15 2.88 8.18
N THR A 426 3.51 1.61 7.95
CA THR A 426 4.12 0.73 8.97
C THR A 426 5.47 1.28 9.45
N SER A 427 6.37 1.59 8.50
CA SER A 427 7.72 2.11 8.74
C SER A 427 8.11 3.08 7.61
N LEU A 428 7.74 4.36 7.73
CA LEU A 428 8.21 5.39 6.78
C LEU A 428 9.65 5.79 7.02
N ARG A 429 10.08 5.67 8.27
CA ARG A 429 11.37 6.04 8.84
C ARG A 429 11.68 5.04 9.96
N ALA A 430 12.95 4.88 10.34
CA ALA A 430 13.32 3.94 11.41
C ALA A 430 13.03 4.53 12.80
N GLU A 431 13.05 5.87 12.91
CA GLU A 431 12.85 6.62 14.13
C GLU A 431 11.38 6.56 14.56
N ARG A 432 11.11 5.98 15.75
CA ARG A 432 9.75 5.93 16.28
C ARG A 432 9.22 7.33 16.58
N TYR A 433 7.92 7.52 16.44
CA TYR A 433 7.20 8.76 16.78
C TYR A 433 7.52 9.99 15.92
N ARG A 434 8.37 9.86 14.90
CA ARG A 434 8.80 10.94 14.01
C ARG A 434 7.81 11.30 12.90
N THR A 435 6.94 10.39 12.50
CA THR A 435 6.12 10.58 11.29
C THR A 435 5.20 11.80 11.38
N THR A 436 5.18 12.57 10.29
CA THR A 436 4.35 13.78 10.13
C THR A 436 3.13 13.51 9.25
N LEU A 437 2.11 14.39 9.32
CA LEU A 437 0.94 14.34 8.44
C LEU A 437 1.32 14.51 6.96
N GLU A 438 2.32 15.33 6.67
CA GLU A 438 2.86 15.49 5.32
C GLU A 438 3.50 14.20 4.79
N GLU A 439 4.34 13.52 5.59
CA GLU A 439 4.92 12.23 5.19
C GLU A 439 3.84 11.18 4.93
N MET A 440 2.79 11.12 5.76
CA MET A 440 1.67 10.21 5.55
C MET A 440 0.86 10.54 4.27
N LYS A 441 0.64 11.83 3.96
CA LYS A 441 -0.01 12.21 2.69
C LYS A 441 0.82 11.78 1.48
N ARG A 442 2.13 12.05 1.49
CA ARG A 442 3.03 11.66 0.39
C ARG A 442 2.93 10.17 0.07
N THR A 443 2.95 9.33 1.10
CA THR A 443 2.81 7.88 0.93
C THR A 443 1.39 7.50 0.51
N THR A 444 0.37 8.19 1.01
CA THR A 444 -1.03 8.01 0.57
C THR A 444 -1.17 8.26 -0.94
N ASP A 445 -0.52 9.28 -1.49
CA ASP A 445 -0.60 9.59 -2.92
C ASP A 445 0.08 8.53 -3.77
N ALA A 446 1.20 7.96 -3.30
CA ALA A 446 1.86 6.83 -3.94
C ALA A 446 0.94 5.59 -3.98
N TYR A 447 0.25 5.28 -2.88
CA TYR A 447 -0.74 4.20 -2.83
C TYR A 447 -1.89 4.44 -3.83
N LEU A 448 -2.45 5.66 -3.84
CA LEU A 448 -3.57 6.03 -4.71
C LEU A 448 -3.21 5.95 -6.20
N ARG A 449 -2.01 6.42 -6.59
CA ARG A 449 -1.47 6.32 -7.96
C ARG A 449 -1.42 4.88 -8.45
N ASP A 450 -1.06 3.94 -7.58
CA ASP A 450 -0.95 2.52 -7.95
C ASP A 450 -2.27 1.74 -7.82
N GLY A 451 -3.36 2.41 -7.46
CA GLY A 451 -4.71 1.84 -7.47
C GLY A 451 -5.23 1.34 -6.11
N VAL A 452 -4.52 1.62 -5.00
CA VAL A 452 -5.04 1.39 -3.65
C VAL A 452 -6.11 2.43 -3.33
N THR A 453 -7.25 2.00 -2.80
CA THR A 453 -8.36 2.91 -2.45
C THR A 453 -8.98 2.61 -1.09
N GLN A 454 -8.25 1.91 -0.21
CA GLN A 454 -8.61 1.79 1.21
C GLN A 454 -7.34 1.71 2.06
N ILE A 455 -7.15 2.68 2.94
CA ILE A 455 -5.94 2.80 3.75
C ILE A 455 -6.18 2.21 5.13
N TYR A 456 -5.36 1.26 5.58
CA TYR A 456 -5.33 0.78 6.97
C TYR A 456 -4.03 1.26 7.62
N ASN A 457 -4.13 2.29 8.45
CA ASN A 457 -2.99 2.82 9.17
C ASN A 457 -2.38 1.78 10.11
N HIS A 458 -1.05 1.63 10.07
CA HIS A 458 -0.27 0.76 10.95
C HIS A 458 0.58 1.58 11.95
N GLY A 459 0.06 1.96 13.11
CA GLY A 459 -1.33 1.85 13.54
C GLY A 459 -1.56 2.53 14.89
N TRP A 460 -2.67 2.16 15.52
CA TRP A 460 -3.13 2.59 16.83
C TRP A 460 -2.91 1.46 17.83
N THR A 461 -2.27 1.74 18.96
CA THR A 461 -2.13 0.75 20.03
C THR A 461 -3.03 1.10 21.20
N TYR A 462 -3.86 0.15 21.62
CA TYR A 462 -4.69 0.32 22.81
C TYR A 462 -3.81 0.51 24.04
N SER A 463 -4.00 1.63 24.72
CA SER A 463 -3.51 1.87 26.06
C SER A 463 -4.45 2.82 26.79
N GLU A 464 -4.58 2.65 28.10
CA GLU A 464 -5.26 3.61 28.98
C GLU A 464 -4.27 4.61 29.60
N GLU A 465 -2.98 4.52 29.25
CA GLU A 465 -1.95 5.47 29.68
C GLU A 465 -2.14 6.81 28.96
N SER A 466 -2.18 7.90 29.73
CA SER A 466 -2.35 9.25 29.20
C SER A 466 -1.08 9.81 28.55
N GLU A 467 0.07 9.21 28.84
CA GLU A 467 1.39 9.61 28.35
C GLU A 467 2.01 8.48 27.51
N VAL A 468 2.97 8.86 26.66
CA VAL A 468 3.74 7.88 25.89
C VAL A 468 4.71 7.11 26.80
N SER A 469 4.76 5.79 26.60
CA SER A 469 5.64 4.87 27.33
C SER A 469 6.37 3.98 26.33
N PRO A 470 7.57 4.38 25.84
CA PRO A 470 8.26 3.68 24.74
C PRO A 470 8.55 2.20 25.01
N GLU A 471 8.72 1.82 26.27
CA GLU A 471 8.92 0.46 26.76
C GLU A 471 7.65 -0.40 26.72
N ARG A 472 6.48 0.23 26.86
CA ARG A 472 5.15 -0.37 26.71
C ARG A 472 4.52 0.12 25.40
N ASP A 473 5.27 -0.06 24.33
CA ASP A 473 4.82 0.23 22.99
C ASP A 473 5.40 -0.75 21.98
N LEU A 474 4.78 -0.85 20.81
CA LEU A 474 5.23 -1.72 19.73
C LEU A 474 6.56 -1.22 19.13
N PRO A 475 7.41 -2.10 18.58
CA PRO A 475 8.68 -1.68 18.00
C PRO A 475 8.52 -0.92 16.68
N TRP A 476 7.36 -1.01 16.02
CA TRP A 476 7.15 -0.32 14.75
C TRP A 476 7.10 1.21 14.93
N PRO A 477 7.61 1.99 13.96
CA PRO A 477 7.85 3.43 14.13
C PRO A 477 6.61 4.32 14.34
N ASN A 478 5.47 3.98 13.73
CA ASN A 478 4.41 4.96 13.54
C ASN A 478 3.25 4.84 14.54
N ARG A 479 2.81 5.99 15.08
CA ARG A 479 1.67 6.11 16.01
C ARG A 479 0.69 7.17 15.54
N ILE A 480 -0.50 6.72 15.17
CA ILE A 480 -1.58 7.57 14.66
C ILE A 480 -2.71 7.53 15.66
N GLN A 481 -2.49 8.20 16.80
CA GLN A 481 -3.40 8.21 17.94
C GLN A 481 -3.14 9.46 18.80
N PRO A 482 -4.00 9.78 19.79
CA PRO A 482 -3.94 11.01 20.57
C PRO A 482 -2.62 11.30 21.31
N TRP A 483 -1.75 10.32 21.50
CA TRP A 483 -0.39 10.56 22.01
C TRP A 483 0.41 11.48 21.09
N ALA A 484 0.23 11.41 19.77
CA ALA A 484 0.93 12.29 18.84
C ALA A 484 0.34 13.72 18.89
N PRO A 485 1.12 14.77 19.20
CA PRO A 485 0.60 16.13 19.32
C PRO A 485 -0.19 16.61 18.11
N TRP A 486 0.28 16.30 16.90
CA TRP A 486 -0.37 16.66 15.64
C TRP A 486 -1.69 15.90 15.39
N PHE A 487 -2.05 14.88 16.19
CA PHE A 487 -3.24 14.05 15.95
C PHE A 487 -4.55 14.84 15.92
N LYS A 488 -4.62 15.96 16.66
CA LYS A 488 -5.76 16.89 16.61
C LYS A 488 -6.04 17.45 15.20
N HIS A 489 -5.04 17.43 14.30
CA HIS A 489 -5.17 17.86 12.91
C HIS A 489 -5.30 16.70 11.92
N TYR A 490 -5.28 15.43 12.37
CA TYR A 490 -5.36 14.24 11.51
C TYR A 490 -6.62 14.21 10.62
N ARG A 491 -7.70 14.84 11.08
CA ARG A 491 -8.96 14.94 10.30
C ARG A 491 -8.74 15.51 8.89
N GLY A 492 -7.81 16.44 8.72
CA GLY A 492 -7.46 17.00 7.41
C GLY A 492 -6.96 15.93 6.44
N LEU A 493 -6.02 15.08 6.89
CA LEU A 493 -5.54 13.95 6.10
C LEU A 493 -6.64 12.90 5.87
N SER A 494 -7.46 12.62 6.89
CA SER A 494 -8.56 11.67 6.76
C SER A 494 -9.62 12.07 5.73
N ASP A 495 -10.02 13.34 5.70
CA ASP A 495 -10.97 13.85 4.72
C ASP A 495 -10.36 13.88 3.31
N TYR A 496 -9.07 14.25 3.19
CA TYR A 496 -8.31 14.14 1.95
C TYR A 496 -8.33 12.71 1.40
N THR A 497 -7.92 11.72 2.20
CA THR A 497 -7.92 10.30 1.81
C THR A 497 -9.31 9.83 1.40
N GLY A 498 -10.35 10.22 2.14
CA GLY A 498 -11.74 9.88 1.83
C GLY A 498 -12.18 10.35 0.45
N ARG A 499 -11.90 11.62 0.12
CA ARG A 499 -12.24 12.21 -1.19
C ARG A 499 -11.50 11.54 -2.34
N CYS A 500 -10.19 11.32 -2.17
CA CYS A 500 -9.38 10.66 -3.18
C CYS A 500 -9.85 9.22 -3.44
N CYS A 501 -10.07 8.43 -2.38
CA CYS A 501 -10.55 7.05 -2.51
C CYS A 501 -11.93 7.00 -3.16
N TRP A 502 -12.85 7.92 -2.80
CA TRP A 502 -14.16 8.00 -3.43
C TRP A 502 -14.05 8.21 -4.94
N LEU A 503 -13.26 9.20 -5.38
CA LEU A 503 -13.20 9.57 -6.79
C LEU A 503 -12.43 8.53 -7.63
N LEU A 504 -11.37 7.93 -7.09
CA LEU A 504 -10.58 6.90 -7.79
C LEU A 504 -11.27 5.53 -7.89
N ARG A 505 -12.30 5.28 -7.09
CA ARG A 505 -13.16 4.08 -7.22
C ARG A 505 -14.17 4.17 -8.38
N GLN A 506 -14.33 5.35 -8.97
CA GLN A 506 -15.31 5.57 -10.03
C GLN A 506 -14.77 5.10 -11.39
N GLY A 507 -15.61 4.51 -12.21
CA GLY A 507 -15.26 4.13 -13.57
C GLY A 507 -14.10 3.13 -13.69
N GLN A 508 -13.57 3.03 -14.92
CA GLN A 508 -12.50 2.10 -15.29
C GLN A 508 -11.15 2.80 -15.36
N LEU A 509 -10.07 2.05 -15.13
CA LEU A 509 -8.71 2.54 -15.41
C LEU A 509 -8.53 2.66 -16.92
N VAL A 510 -7.91 3.76 -17.36
CA VAL A 510 -7.41 3.92 -18.72
C VAL A 510 -5.91 3.65 -18.70
N ALA A 511 -5.52 2.52 -19.30
CA ALA A 511 -4.13 2.10 -19.43
C ALA A 511 -3.91 1.48 -20.81
N ASP A 512 -2.71 1.62 -21.37
CA ASP A 512 -2.42 1.22 -22.75
C ASP A 512 -1.57 -0.04 -22.85
N VAL A 513 -0.83 -0.35 -21.77
CA VAL A 513 0.22 -1.35 -21.74
C VAL A 513 -0.13 -2.48 -20.77
N LEU A 514 0.01 -3.72 -21.20
CA LEU A 514 0.13 -4.88 -20.32
C LEU A 514 1.59 -5.27 -20.14
N ILE A 515 1.97 -5.60 -18.92
CA ILE A 515 3.25 -6.25 -18.60
C ILE A 515 2.95 -7.70 -18.23
N TYR A 516 3.55 -8.64 -18.95
CA TYR A 516 3.44 -10.05 -18.62
C TYR A 516 4.24 -10.39 -17.34
N SER A 517 3.59 -11.10 -16.42
CA SER A 517 4.22 -11.69 -15.24
C SER A 517 5.09 -12.86 -15.68
N SER A 518 6.40 -12.68 -15.73
CA SER A 518 7.36 -13.75 -16.07
C SER A 518 7.62 -14.71 -14.91
N GLN A 519 6.60 -14.95 -14.07
CA GLN A 519 6.65 -15.83 -12.90
C GLN A 519 7.06 -17.26 -13.27
N ALA A 520 6.68 -17.76 -14.44
CA ALA A 520 7.14 -19.06 -14.92
C ALA A 520 8.68 -19.15 -15.05
N THR A 521 9.33 -18.07 -15.48
CA THR A 521 10.80 -17.99 -15.49
C THR A 521 11.35 -17.96 -14.07
N ALA A 522 10.79 -17.12 -13.18
CA ALA A 522 11.22 -17.03 -11.79
C ALA A 522 11.10 -18.37 -11.05
N TRP A 523 9.99 -19.08 -11.22
CA TRP A 523 9.77 -20.42 -10.65
C TRP A 523 10.72 -21.49 -11.21
N SER A 524 11.26 -21.30 -12.41
CA SER A 524 12.27 -22.18 -12.98
C SER A 524 13.68 -21.92 -12.44
N GLU A 525 13.98 -20.71 -11.98
CA GLU A 525 15.31 -20.33 -11.49
C GLU A 525 15.59 -20.92 -10.09
N THR A 526 14.61 -20.88 -9.17
CA THR A 526 14.76 -21.44 -7.81
C THR A 526 13.44 -22.00 -7.29
N ALA A 527 13.49 -23.12 -6.55
CA ALA A 527 12.35 -23.65 -5.80
C ALA A 527 12.35 -23.20 -4.33
N VAL A 528 13.53 -22.97 -3.76
CA VAL A 528 13.68 -22.65 -2.34
C VAL A 528 13.39 -21.18 -2.11
N TYR A 529 12.38 -20.91 -1.29
CA TYR A 529 11.99 -19.55 -0.95
C TYR A 529 13.18 -18.79 -0.38
N ASP A 530 13.57 -17.75 -1.10
CA ASP A 530 14.49 -16.70 -0.69
C ASP A 530 13.72 -15.38 -0.83
N TYR A 531 14.01 -14.40 0.02
CA TYR A 531 13.40 -13.07 -0.04
C TYR A 531 13.68 -12.39 -1.40
N THR A 532 14.71 -12.84 -2.13
CA THR A 532 14.96 -12.45 -3.53
C THR A 532 13.84 -12.86 -4.49
N GLN A 533 13.01 -13.86 -4.18
CA GLN A 533 11.83 -14.24 -4.97
C GLN A 533 10.68 -13.21 -4.88
N GLN A 534 10.73 -12.26 -3.94
CA GLN A 534 9.82 -11.11 -3.93
C GLN A 534 10.24 -10.00 -4.91
N ARG A 535 11.39 -10.15 -5.60
CA ARG A 535 11.86 -9.15 -6.57
C ARG A 535 11.07 -9.28 -7.86
N SER A 536 10.60 -8.14 -8.37
CA SER A 536 9.87 -8.10 -9.63
C SER A 536 10.76 -8.47 -10.81
N PRO A 537 10.36 -9.47 -11.63
CA PRO A 537 11.00 -9.75 -12.91
C PRO A 537 10.91 -8.60 -13.93
N SER A 538 10.07 -7.58 -13.66
CA SER A 538 9.92 -6.40 -14.52
C SER A 538 10.87 -5.24 -14.16
N GLY A 539 11.56 -5.30 -13.01
CA GLY A 539 12.60 -4.35 -12.61
C GLY A 539 12.18 -2.88 -12.69
N ASP A 540 12.92 -2.08 -13.47
CA ASP A 540 12.72 -0.64 -13.65
C ASP A 540 11.67 -0.25 -14.71
N LEU A 541 11.12 -1.22 -15.45
CA LEU A 541 10.17 -0.99 -16.54
C LEU A 541 8.92 -0.19 -16.12
N PRO A 542 8.23 -0.52 -15.01
CA PRO A 542 7.18 0.32 -14.45
C PRO A 542 7.53 1.81 -14.29
N LYS A 543 8.76 2.12 -13.84
CA LYS A 543 9.23 3.49 -13.64
C LYS A 543 9.32 4.20 -14.97
N LEU A 544 9.93 3.52 -15.94
CA LEU A 544 10.12 4.05 -17.29
C LEU A 544 8.77 4.40 -17.94
N LEU A 545 7.77 3.53 -17.83
CA LEU A 545 6.45 3.75 -18.43
C LEU A 545 5.73 4.97 -17.82
N VAL A 546 5.58 4.99 -16.49
CA VAL A 546 4.87 6.07 -15.78
C VAL A 546 5.59 7.41 -15.96
N ALA A 547 6.92 7.41 -15.90
CA ALA A 547 7.72 8.61 -16.10
C ALA A 547 7.59 9.19 -17.52
N ASN A 548 7.17 8.38 -18.50
CA ASN A 548 6.99 8.80 -19.90
C ASN A 548 5.53 8.76 -20.35
N GLY A 549 4.58 8.79 -19.40
CA GLY A 549 3.18 9.07 -19.72
C GLY A 549 2.28 7.87 -20.03
N TYR A 550 2.76 6.66 -19.74
CA TYR A 550 2.01 5.42 -19.93
C TYR A 550 1.63 4.80 -18.59
N ASP A 551 0.33 4.55 -18.39
CA ASP A 551 -0.14 3.67 -17.34
C ASP A 551 -0.27 2.23 -17.85
N TYR A 552 -0.18 1.27 -16.95
CA TYR A 552 -0.05 -0.15 -17.27
C TYR A 552 -0.78 -1.05 -16.28
N ASP A 553 -0.97 -2.31 -16.67
CA ASP A 553 -1.40 -3.38 -15.79
C ASP A 553 -0.56 -4.64 -15.98
N PHE A 554 -0.47 -5.47 -14.93
CA PHE A 554 0.16 -6.78 -15.04
C PHE A 554 -0.84 -7.88 -15.42
N VAL A 555 -0.41 -8.80 -16.28
CA VAL A 555 -1.19 -9.98 -16.67
C VAL A 555 -0.38 -11.26 -16.42
N ASN A 556 -1.02 -12.27 -15.83
CA ASN A 556 -0.42 -13.57 -15.58
C ASN A 556 -0.89 -14.63 -16.59
N ASP A 557 -0.37 -15.85 -16.44
CA ASP A 557 -0.74 -17.00 -17.26
C ASP A 557 -2.23 -17.34 -17.19
N ASP A 558 -2.82 -17.31 -15.98
CA ASP A 558 -4.25 -17.61 -15.78
C ASP A 558 -5.12 -16.66 -16.62
N LEU A 559 -4.94 -15.34 -16.47
CA LEU A 559 -5.71 -14.33 -17.19
C LEU A 559 -5.52 -14.38 -18.71
N LEU A 560 -4.30 -14.63 -19.20
CA LEU A 560 -4.02 -14.79 -20.63
C LEU A 560 -4.70 -16.04 -21.20
N GLN A 561 -4.71 -17.12 -20.44
CA GLN A 561 -5.35 -18.37 -20.89
C GLN A 561 -6.87 -18.24 -20.79
N ASN A 562 -7.39 -17.65 -19.71
CA ASN A 562 -8.80 -17.36 -19.44
C ASN A 562 -8.95 -16.16 -18.47
N PRO A 563 -9.70 -15.09 -18.79
CA PRO A 563 -10.68 -14.97 -19.87
C PRO A 563 -10.18 -14.13 -21.07
N ALA A 564 -8.86 -13.91 -21.24
CA ALA A 564 -8.39 -13.02 -22.30
C ALA A 564 -8.89 -13.41 -23.70
N THR A 565 -9.35 -12.41 -24.43
CA THR A 565 -9.79 -12.51 -25.83
C THR A 565 -9.06 -11.48 -26.67
N THR A 566 -8.96 -11.72 -27.98
CA THR A 566 -8.37 -10.78 -28.93
C THR A 566 -9.48 -10.21 -29.79
N THR A 567 -9.53 -8.90 -29.95
CA THR A 567 -10.47 -8.22 -30.85
C THR A 567 -9.92 -8.17 -32.28
N ASP A 568 -10.81 -8.01 -33.25
CA ASP A 568 -10.43 -7.82 -34.67
C ASP A 568 -9.61 -6.54 -34.90
N SER A 569 -9.72 -5.57 -33.96
CA SER A 569 -8.94 -4.32 -33.94
C SER A 569 -7.53 -4.48 -33.34
N GLY A 570 -7.13 -5.69 -32.94
CA GLY A 570 -5.82 -5.97 -32.36
C GLY A 570 -5.67 -5.51 -30.91
N GLU A 571 -6.74 -5.58 -30.13
CA GLU A 571 -6.69 -5.36 -28.68
C GLU A 571 -6.82 -6.69 -27.93
N ILE A 572 -6.11 -6.82 -26.82
CA ILE A 572 -6.36 -7.88 -25.86
C ILE A 572 -7.36 -7.38 -24.83
N LYS A 573 -8.47 -8.09 -24.70
CA LYS A 573 -9.55 -7.77 -23.79
C LYS A 573 -9.61 -8.77 -22.64
N ILE A 574 -9.50 -8.28 -21.42
CA ILE A 574 -9.63 -9.04 -20.18
C ILE A 574 -10.81 -8.43 -19.42
N ASN A 575 -11.93 -9.16 -19.39
CA ASN A 575 -13.21 -8.66 -18.90
C ASN A 575 -13.63 -7.35 -19.59
N GLN A 576 -13.65 -6.22 -18.88
CA GLN A 576 -14.06 -4.93 -19.42
C GLN A 576 -12.87 -4.04 -19.82
N HIS A 577 -11.64 -4.53 -19.71
CA HIS A 577 -10.42 -3.78 -19.95
C HIS A 577 -9.78 -4.20 -21.26
N SER A 578 -9.31 -3.24 -22.05
CA SER A 578 -8.69 -3.46 -23.36
C SER A 578 -7.30 -2.83 -23.41
N TYR A 579 -6.34 -3.54 -24.00
CA TYR A 579 -4.95 -3.08 -24.13
C TYR A 579 -4.45 -3.33 -25.54
N ARG A 580 -3.58 -2.43 -26.02
CA ARG A 580 -3.03 -2.51 -27.40
C ARG A 580 -1.61 -3.07 -27.43
N ILE A 581 -0.91 -3.03 -26.30
CA ILE A 581 0.52 -3.34 -26.19
C ILE A 581 0.72 -4.37 -25.09
N LEU A 582 1.52 -5.41 -25.36
CA LEU A 582 1.96 -6.41 -24.39
C LEU A 582 3.50 -6.45 -24.33
N LEU A 583 4.06 -6.23 -23.14
CA LEU A 583 5.50 -6.31 -22.87
C LEU A 583 5.83 -7.65 -22.22
N LEU A 584 6.87 -8.33 -22.71
CA LEU A 584 7.40 -9.57 -22.16
C LEU A 584 8.80 -9.32 -21.53
N PRO A 585 8.89 -9.02 -20.23
CA PRO A 585 10.19 -8.82 -19.55
C PRO A 585 10.84 -10.16 -19.19
N LYS A 586 12.11 -10.36 -19.56
CA LYS A 586 12.96 -11.50 -19.14
C LYS A 586 12.22 -12.85 -19.19
N THR A 587 11.57 -13.17 -20.32
CA THR A 587 10.70 -14.35 -20.41
C THR A 587 11.40 -15.50 -21.12
N ALA A 588 12.08 -16.38 -20.37
CA ALA A 588 12.73 -17.57 -20.94
C ALA A 588 11.82 -18.80 -20.94
N VAL A 589 10.97 -18.94 -19.92
CA VAL A 589 10.03 -20.05 -19.73
C VAL A 589 8.60 -19.51 -19.82
N ILE A 590 7.75 -20.17 -20.60
CA ILE A 590 6.34 -19.80 -20.76
C ILE A 590 5.46 -21.04 -20.98
N PRO A 591 4.25 -21.11 -20.41
CA PRO A 591 3.26 -22.10 -20.82
C PRO A 591 2.90 -21.95 -22.31
N LEU A 592 2.85 -23.05 -23.05
CA LEU A 592 2.54 -23.02 -24.48
C LEU A 592 1.19 -22.34 -24.78
N ALA A 593 0.18 -22.57 -23.92
CA ALA A 593 -1.14 -21.96 -24.08
C ALA A 593 -1.10 -20.42 -23.99
N SER A 594 -0.32 -19.87 -23.05
CA SER A 594 -0.11 -18.42 -22.94
C SER A 594 0.58 -17.87 -24.19
N LEU A 595 1.64 -18.54 -24.68
CA LEU A 595 2.32 -18.12 -25.90
C LEU A 595 1.41 -18.20 -27.15
N GLN A 596 0.51 -19.18 -27.22
CA GLN A 596 -0.48 -19.27 -28.30
C GLN A 596 -1.50 -18.13 -28.24
N ARG A 597 -1.91 -17.68 -27.04
CA ARG A 597 -2.73 -16.48 -26.90
C ARG A 597 -1.99 -15.24 -27.39
N ILE A 598 -0.71 -15.11 -27.02
CA ILE A 598 0.16 -14.00 -27.48
C ILE A 598 0.34 -14.05 -29.00
N GLU A 599 0.52 -15.23 -29.58
CA GLU A 599 0.57 -15.43 -31.04
C GLU A 599 -0.72 -14.93 -31.70
N SER A 600 -1.89 -15.34 -31.18
CA SER A 600 -3.18 -14.88 -31.69
C SER A 600 -3.35 -13.37 -31.58
N PHE A 601 -2.96 -12.77 -30.46
CA PHE A 601 -2.97 -11.32 -30.27
C PHE A 601 -2.11 -10.60 -31.31
N ALA A 602 -0.86 -11.02 -31.48
CA ALA A 602 0.05 -10.42 -32.44
C ALA A 602 -0.43 -10.56 -33.90
N LEU A 603 -1.02 -11.71 -34.26
CA LEU A 603 -1.51 -11.95 -35.62
C LEU A 603 -2.76 -11.15 -35.98
N ASN A 604 -3.54 -10.70 -34.99
CA ASN A 604 -4.67 -9.79 -35.20
C ASN A 604 -4.25 -8.32 -35.08
N GLY A 605 -2.95 -8.03 -35.20
CA GLY A 605 -2.41 -6.67 -35.20
C GLY A 605 -2.02 -6.14 -33.83
N GLY A 606 -2.18 -6.92 -32.75
CA GLY A 606 -1.66 -6.65 -31.41
C GLY A 606 -0.16 -6.37 -31.37
N VAL A 607 0.30 -5.46 -30.51
CA VAL A 607 1.74 -5.15 -30.42
C VAL A 607 2.39 -5.91 -29.29
N VAL A 608 3.39 -6.73 -29.61
CA VAL A 608 4.15 -7.54 -28.64
C VAL A 608 5.60 -7.14 -28.64
N ILE A 609 6.14 -6.77 -27.47
CA ILE A 609 7.54 -6.35 -27.33
C ILE A 609 8.23 -7.23 -26.30
N ALA A 610 9.21 -8.02 -26.72
CA ALA A 610 10.04 -8.82 -25.83
C ALA A 610 11.32 -8.04 -25.45
N LEU A 611 11.63 -8.05 -24.15
CA LEU A 611 12.77 -7.36 -23.57
C LEU A 611 13.74 -8.38 -22.97
N ASP A 612 15.04 -8.21 -23.24
CA ASP A 612 16.14 -9.06 -22.77
C ASP A 612 16.17 -10.48 -23.38
N LEU A 613 15.13 -11.28 -23.11
CA LEU A 613 15.05 -12.68 -23.51
C LEU A 613 13.75 -12.98 -24.26
N LEU A 614 13.87 -13.78 -25.32
CA LEU A 614 12.74 -14.43 -25.97
C LEU A 614 12.37 -15.72 -25.23
N PRO A 615 11.09 -16.15 -25.29
CA PRO A 615 10.69 -17.47 -24.83
C PRO A 615 11.47 -18.57 -25.54
N ARG A 616 11.97 -19.54 -24.77
CA ARG A 616 12.78 -20.66 -25.31
C ARG A 616 12.22 -22.02 -24.90
N TYR A 617 11.64 -22.10 -23.70
CA TYR A 617 11.27 -23.37 -23.11
C TYR A 617 9.81 -23.39 -22.66
N ALA A 618 9.16 -24.53 -22.85
CA ALA A 618 7.87 -24.82 -22.27
C ALA A 618 8.01 -24.97 -20.76
N ALA A 619 6.98 -24.56 -20.04
CA ALA A 619 6.92 -24.70 -18.60
C ALA A 619 6.64 -26.15 -18.15
N GLY A 620 7.37 -26.62 -17.13
CA GLY A 620 7.21 -27.93 -16.49
C GLY A 620 7.61 -29.16 -17.32
N ILE A 621 7.42 -30.34 -16.72
CA ILE A 621 7.57 -31.66 -17.34
C ILE A 621 6.20 -32.15 -17.81
N LYS A 622 6.10 -32.49 -19.09
CA LYS A 622 4.93 -33.11 -19.72
C LYS A 622 5.41 -34.20 -20.67
N ALA A 623 4.57 -35.19 -20.94
CA ALA A 623 4.88 -36.24 -21.93
C ALA A 623 5.30 -35.65 -23.30
N ALA A 624 4.74 -34.48 -23.67
CA ALA A 624 5.03 -33.78 -24.90
C ALA A 624 6.00 -32.57 -24.74
N THR A 625 6.81 -32.48 -23.68
CA THR A 625 7.68 -31.31 -23.43
C THR A 625 8.55 -30.94 -24.62
N LEU A 626 9.22 -31.90 -25.25
CA LEU A 626 10.08 -31.64 -26.41
C LEU A 626 9.27 -31.12 -27.62
N LEU A 627 8.05 -31.62 -27.81
CA LEU A 627 7.13 -31.11 -28.84
C LEU A 627 6.67 -29.70 -28.53
N HIS A 628 6.43 -29.38 -27.25
CA HIS A 628 6.08 -28.03 -26.82
C HIS A 628 7.25 -27.05 -26.98
N ASP A 629 8.49 -27.45 -26.67
CA ASP A 629 9.69 -26.64 -26.91
C ASP A 629 9.85 -26.35 -28.42
N ALA A 630 9.66 -27.37 -29.26
CA ALA A 630 9.67 -27.21 -30.71
C ALA A 630 8.56 -26.26 -31.19
N ARG A 631 7.35 -26.36 -30.61
CA ARG A 631 6.24 -25.47 -30.95
C ARG A 631 6.48 -24.03 -30.49
N ILE A 632 7.04 -23.82 -29.30
CA ILE A 632 7.46 -22.50 -28.82
C ILE A 632 8.49 -21.90 -29.77
N THR A 633 9.50 -22.68 -30.16
CA THR A 633 10.53 -22.25 -31.12
C THR A 633 9.89 -21.81 -32.45
N GLN A 634 8.94 -22.58 -32.97
CA GLN A 634 8.20 -22.22 -34.20
C GLN A 634 7.43 -20.91 -34.06
N ILE A 635 6.70 -20.73 -32.95
CA ILE A 635 5.93 -19.50 -32.70
C ILE A 635 6.88 -18.30 -32.59
N VAL A 636 7.97 -18.43 -31.83
CA VAL A 636 8.95 -17.36 -31.64
C VAL A 636 9.61 -16.98 -32.96
N GLN A 637 10.03 -17.96 -33.78
CA GLN A 637 10.55 -17.70 -35.12
C GLN A 637 9.53 -16.99 -36.01
N LYS A 638 8.27 -17.44 -35.99
CA LYS A 638 7.19 -16.83 -36.77
C LYS A 638 6.92 -15.37 -36.37
N LEU A 639 6.93 -15.08 -35.07
CA LEU A 639 6.62 -13.74 -34.56
C LEU A 639 7.81 -12.77 -34.65
N PHE A 640 9.01 -13.19 -34.24
CA PHE A 640 10.15 -12.29 -34.05
C PHE A 640 11.21 -12.34 -35.17
N ASN A 641 11.23 -13.37 -36.01
CA ASN A 641 12.12 -13.43 -37.18
C ASN A 641 11.40 -13.12 -38.51
N GLY A 642 10.08 -12.94 -38.47
CA GLY A 642 9.28 -12.51 -39.62
C GLY A 642 9.34 -11.00 -39.86
N ARG A 643 8.85 -10.55 -41.02
CA ARG A 643 8.65 -9.12 -41.33
C ARG A 643 7.36 -8.56 -40.70
N ASN A 644 7.05 -8.91 -39.45
CA ASN A 644 5.85 -8.41 -38.77
C ASN A 644 6.18 -7.11 -38.02
N SER A 645 5.66 -5.97 -38.50
CA SER A 645 5.89 -4.66 -37.89
C SER A 645 5.24 -4.48 -36.51
N SER A 646 4.35 -5.41 -36.08
CA SER A 646 3.67 -5.37 -34.78
C SER A 646 4.41 -6.14 -33.69
N VAL A 647 5.56 -6.73 -33.98
CA VAL A 647 6.34 -7.52 -33.01
C VAL A 647 7.78 -7.01 -32.96
N HIS A 648 8.30 -6.80 -31.75
CA HIS A 648 9.63 -6.25 -31.53
C HIS A 648 10.41 -7.07 -30.50
N PHE A 649 11.70 -7.28 -30.74
CA PHE A 649 12.62 -7.85 -29.75
C PHE A 649 13.76 -6.86 -29.51
N LEU A 650 13.96 -6.49 -28.24
CA LEU A 650 15.03 -5.61 -27.79
C LEU A 650 16.01 -6.40 -26.89
N PRO A 651 16.96 -7.17 -27.46
CA PRO A 651 17.91 -7.97 -26.69
C PRO A 651 18.89 -7.12 -25.86
N GLU A 652 19.16 -5.89 -26.27
CA GLU A 652 20.03 -4.94 -25.57
C GLU A 652 19.34 -4.29 -24.36
N TYR A 653 18.00 -4.36 -24.28
CA TYR A 653 17.28 -3.90 -23.09
C TYR A 653 17.54 -4.89 -21.96
N LYS A 654 18.28 -4.48 -20.94
CA LYS A 654 18.48 -5.26 -19.72
C LYS A 654 17.58 -4.75 -18.62
N ILE A 655 16.79 -5.65 -18.05
CA ILE A 655 15.94 -5.33 -16.91
C ILE A 655 16.86 -5.06 -15.72
N ILE A 656 16.82 -3.83 -15.20
CA ILE A 656 17.62 -3.46 -14.04
C ILE A 656 16.81 -3.84 -12.81
N GLU A 657 17.28 -4.86 -12.09
CA GLU A 657 16.74 -5.17 -10.77
C GLU A 657 17.01 -3.97 -9.85
N SER A 658 15.97 -3.20 -9.56
CA SER A 658 16.08 -2.15 -8.55
C SER A 658 16.00 -2.77 -7.16
N THR A 659 17.00 -2.54 -6.33
CA THR A 659 16.83 -2.65 -4.87
C THR A 659 16.09 -1.41 -4.37
N PRO A 660 15.27 -1.52 -3.31
CA PRO A 660 14.68 -0.36 -2.66
C PRO A 660 15.78 0.59 -2.21
N SER A 661 16.01 1.64 -2.98
CA SER A 661 16.92 2.71 -2.62
C SER A 661 16.15 3.71 -1.75
N PHE A 662 16.52 3.80 -0.48
CA PHE A 662 16.06 4.88 0.40
C PHE A 662 16.91 6.17 0.25
N GLN A 663 17.87 6.21 -0.70
CA GLN A 663 18.84 7.31 -0.85
C GLN A 663 19.12 7.70 -2.31
N ASN A 664 18.92 8.99 -2.60
CA ASN A 664 19.40 9.80 -3.73
C ASN A 664 19.01 9.45 -5.19
N GLU A 665 18.00 10.19 -5.64
CA GLU A 665 17.85 11.06 -6.82
C GLU A 665 19.01 11.18 -7.83
N ILE A 666 19.06 10.27 -8.79
CA ILE A 666 19.48 10.67 -10.15
C ILE A 666 18.38 10.21 -11.09
N ARG A 667 17.87 11.13 -11.93
CA ARG A 667 17.05 10.80 -13.11
C ARG A 667 17.91 9.84 -13.95
N PRO A 668 17.65 8.52 -13.97
CA PRO A 668 18.48 7.64 -14.77
C PRO A 668 18.34 8.10 -16.22
N LEU A 669 19.48 8.37 -16.86
CA LEU A 669 19.47 8.71 -18.28
C LEU A 669 18.79 7.58 -19.03
N ILE A 670 17.81 7.92 -19.86
CA ILE A 670 17.16 6.94 -20.75
C ILE A 670 18.27 6.33 -21.62
N THR A 671 18.51 5.04 -21.43
CA THR A 671 19.49 4.30 -22.22
C THR A 671 19.00 4.17 -23.67
N PRO A 672 19.90 3.97 -24.66
CA PRO A 672 19.47 3.76 -26.04
C PRO A 672 18.40 2.66 -26.22
N PRO A 673 18.48 1.49 -25.55
CA PRO A 673 17.42 0.49 -25.60
C PRO A 673 16.08 0.95 -25.02
N GLN A 674 16.10 1.71 -23.90
CA GLN A 674 14.89 2.28 -23.31
C GLN A 674 14.26 3.34 -24.23
N ARG A 675 15.07 4.17 -24.89
CA ARG A 675 14.59 5.13 -25.89
C ARG A 675 13.91 4.41 -27.05
N LYS A 676 14.51 3.32 -27.53
CA LYS A 676 13.92 2.53 -28.62
C LYS A 676 12.58 1.93 -28.23
N LEU A 677 12.44 1.43 -27.00
CA LEU A 677 11.14 1.00 -26.48
C LEU A 677 10.12 2.13 -26.51
N LEU A 678 10.46 3.32 -25.99
CA LEU A 678 9.55 4.47 -25.97
C LEU A 678 9.14 4.94 -27.36
N GLU A 679 10.04 4.92 -28.35
CA GLU A 679 9.73 5.20 -29.76
C GLU A 679 8.65 4.24 -30.29
N ILE A 680 8.82 2.94 -30.07
CA ILE A 680 7.84 1.92 -30.47
C ILE A 680 6.49 2.17 -29.79
N LEU A 681 6.48 2.46 -28.49
CA LEU A 681 5.23 2.76 -27.77
C LEU A 681 4.52 3.98 -28.39
N GLN A 682 5.27 5.04 -28.69
CA GLN A 682 4.73 6.29 -29.26
C GLN A 682 4.16 6.10 -30.67
N GLU A 683 4.78 5.25 -31.50
CA GLU A 683 4.28 4.91 -32.84
C GLU A 683 2.92 4.20 -32.77
N VAL A 684 2.72 3.35 -31.76
CA VAL A 684 1.49 2.57 -31.59
C VAL A 684 0.40 3.41 -30.93
N LYS A 685 0.74 4.13 -29.86
CA LYS A 685 -0.22 4.90 -29.08
C LYS A 685 0.48 6.06 -28.38
N SER A 686 0.10 7.29 -28.72
CA SER A 686 0.67 8.48 -28.07
C SER A 686 0.49 8.45 -26.54
N PRO A 687 1.43 8.96 -25.72
CA PRO A 687 1.33 8.95 -24.27
C PRO A 687 0.02 9.58 -23.78
N ASP A 688 -0.61 8.99 -22.76
CA ASP A 688 -1.86 9.52 -22.19
C ASP A 688 -1.61 10.85 -21.44
N PHE A 689 -0.44 10.99 -20.85
CA PHE A 689 0.06 12.19 -20.19
C PHE A 689 1.44 12.54 -20.75
N SER A 690 1.75 13.81 -21.00
CA SER A 690 3.09 14.21 -21.42
C SER A 690 3.47 15.59 -20.88
N LEU A 691 4.77 15.78 -20.67
CA LEU A 691 5.39 17.07 -20.43
C LEU A 691 5.78 17.72 -21.77
N PRO A 692 6.16 19.02 -21.79
CA PRO A 692 6.67 19.67 -22.99
C PRO A 692 7.86 18.88 -23.57
N ASP A 693 7.97 18.86 -24.89
CA ASP A 693 9.03 18.14 -25.62
C ASP A 693 9.13 16.63 -25.29
N ASN A 694 8.05 16.04 -24.75
CA ASN A 694 8.01 14.68 -24.23
C ASN A 694 9.12 14.40 -23.19
N GLU A 695 9.44 15.39 -22.36
CA GLU A 695 10.38 15.19 -21.27
C GLU A 695 9.90 14.10 -20.30
N GLN A 696 10.83 13.25 -19.89
CA GLN A 696 10.58 12.27 -18.84
C GLN A 696 10.32 12.96 -17.50
N SER A 697 9.21 12.60 -16.86
CA SER A 697 8.86 13.05 -15.52
C SER A 697 9.79 12.48 -14.45
N ASN A 698 10.14 13.32 -13.47
CA ASN A 698 10.89 12.93 -12.28
C ASN A 698 10.01 12.89 -11.01
N GLY A 699 8.71 12.67 -11.16
CA GLY A 699 7.78 12.54 -10.05
C GLY A 699 6.47 13.31 -10.18
N LEU A 700 6.26 14.07 -11.26
CA LEU A 700 4.93 14.53 -11.65
C LEU A 700 4.21 13.38 -12.37
N THR A 701 3.28 12.72 -11.69
CA THR A 701 2.66 11.46 -12.13
C THR A 701 1.14 11.56 -12.16
N PHE A 702 0.49 10.63 -12.85
CA PHE A 702 -0.95 10.63 -13.02
C PHE A 702 -1.54 9.21 -12.84
N ILE A 703 -2.84 9.15 -12.56
CA ILE A 703 -3.70 8.00 -12.86
C ILE A 703 -4.95 8.53 -13.57
N HIS A 704 -5.40 7.82 -14.61
CA HIS A 704 -6.52 8.22 -15.43
C HIS A 704 -7.68 7.22 -15.30
N LYS A 705 -8.85 7.73 -14.91
CA LYS A 705 -10.10 6.99 -14.76
C LYS A 705 -11.15 7.52 -15.73
N ARG A 706 -11.96 6.63 -16.32
CA ARG A 706 -13.09 7.00 -17.18
C ARG A 706 -14.40 6.45 -16.62
N THR A 707 -15.38 7.34 -16.40
CA THR A 707 -16.72 6.98 -15.93
C THR A 707 -17.76 7.66 -16.81
N GLY A 708 -18.60 6.88 -17.49
CA GLY A 708 -19.48 7.40 -18.54
C GLY A 708 -18.70 8.19 -19.59
N ASP A 709 -19.08 9.45 -19.78
CA ASP A 709 -18.44 10.42 -20.66
C ASP A 709 -17.48 11.38 -19.93
N MET A 710 -17.12 11.09 -18.67
CA MET A 710 -16.16 11.86 -17.89
C MET A 710 -14.79 11.18 -17.86
N ASP A 711 -13.73 11.99 -17.96
CA ASP A 711 -12.35 11.57 -17.69
C ASP A 711 -11.88 12.24 -16.39
N ILE A 712 -11.20 11.49 -15.54
CA ILE A 712 -10.69 11.93 -14.24
C ILE A 712 -9.20 11.65 -14.22
N TYR A 713 -8.39 12.70 -14.19
CA TYR A 713 -6.94 12.61 -14.00
C TYR A 713 -6.59 13.04 -12.58
N PHE A 714 -5.97 12.15 -11.81
CA PHE A 714 -5.37 12.50 -10.52
C PHE A 714 -3.89 12.76 -10.73
N LEU A 715 -3.50 14.04 -10.73
CA LEU A 715 -2.13 14.49 -10.92
C LEU A 715 -1.45 14.65 -9.56
N THR A 716 -0.24 14.12 -9.40
CA THR A 716 0.51 14.14 -8.14
C THR A 716 1.93 14.60 -8.37
N ASN A 717 2.37 15.62 -7.63
CA ASN A 717 3.76 16.01 -7.52
C ASN A 717 4.45 15.24 -6.39
N LEU A 718 5.16 14.16 -6.70
CA LEU A 718 5.94 13.35 -5.76
C LEU A 718 7.37 13.88 -5.57
N GLN A 719 7.59 15.19 -5.71
CA GLN A 719 8.91 15.82 -5.60
C GLN A 719 8.97 16.83 -4.44
N PRO A 720 10.17 17.06 -3.86
CA PRO A 720 10.37 18.06 -2.82
C PRO A 720 10.33 19.51 -3.33
N ASN A 721 10.24 19.70 -4.64
CA ASN A 721 10.32 20.98 -5.29
C ASN A 721 8.98 21.38 -5.92
N LYS A 722 8.73 22.68 -5.97
CA LYS A 722 7.64 23.27 -6.74
C LYS A 722 7.89 23.03 -8.23
N ILE A 723 6.83 22.72 -8.97
CA ILE A 723 6.86 22.51 -10.42
C ILE A 723 5.93 23.50 -11.07
N THR A 724 6.41 24.16 -12.13
CA THR A 724 5.59 24.97 -13.04
C THR A 724 5.87 24.48 -14.46
N THR A 725 4.86 23.91 -15.11
CA THR A 725 4.98 23.32 -16.46
C THR A 725 3.61 23.24 -17.12
N THR A 726 3.57 22.84 -18.39
CA THR A 726 2.31 22.52 -19.09
C THR A 726 2.21 21.02 -19.27
N VAL A 727 1.16 20.41 -18.74
CA VAL A 727 0.88 18.99 -18.97
C VAL A 727 -0.06 18.84 -20.14
N SER A 728 0.11 17.80 -20.97
CA SER A 728 -0.79 17.49 -22.06
C SER A 728 -1.43 16.13 -21.83
N VAL A 729 -2.76 16.06 -21.83
CA VAL A 729 -3.50 14.81 -21.63
C VAL A 729 -4.30 14.41 -22.87
N ARG A 730 -4.49 13.10 -23.08
CA ARG A 730 -5.17 12.53 -24.25
C ARG A 730 -6.70 12.52 -24.09
N THR A 731 -7.25 13.67 -23.75
CA THR A 731 -8.69 13.96 -23.66
C THR A 731 -8.97 15.27 -24.40
N THR A 732 -10.13 15.40 -25.06
CA THR A 732 -10.51 16.59 -25.84
C THR A 732 -12.04 16.81 -25.81
N GLY A 733 -12.50 17.98 -26.23
CA GLY A 733 -13.93 18.30 -26.41
C GLY A 733 -14.74 18.44 -25.11
N LYS A 734 -14.08 18.62 -23.97
CA LYS A 734 -14.69 18.63 -22.62
C LYS A 734 -14.34 19.90 -21.85
N THR A 735 -15.20 20.27 -20.91
CA THR A 735 -14.90 21.31 -19.92
C THR A 735 -14.11 20.71 -18.75
N VAL A 736 -13.07 21.40 -18.29
CA VAL A 736 -12.21 20.89 -17.21
C VAL A 736 -12.59 21.55 -15.88
N GLU A 737 -12.75 20.73 -14.84
CA GLU A 737 -12.87 21.17 -13.45
C GLU A 737 -11.65 20.71 -12.65
N LEU A 738 -11.30 21.51 -11.65
CA LEU A 738 -10.23 21.25 -10.70
C LEU A 738 -10.88 20.96 -9.34
N TRP A 739 -10.63 19.74 -8.86
CA TRP A 739 -11.18 19.21 -7.61
C TRP A 739 -10.01 19.05 -6.62
N ASP A 740 -9.98 19.91 -5.61
CA ASP A 740 -8.95 19.91 -4.57
C ASP A 740 -9.39 19.06 -3.39
N ALA A 741 -8.76 17.89 -3.22
CA ALA A 741 -9.09 16.96 -2.15
C ALA A 741 -8.69 17.46 -0.75
N MET A 742 -7.76 18.42 -0.63
CA MET A 742 -7.36 18.99 0.66
C MET A 742 -8.48 19.87 1.23
N SER A 743 -8.96 20.82 0.43
CA SER A 743 -10.03 21.74 0.84
C SER A 743 -11.44 21.19 0.59
N GLY A 744 -11.60 20.26 -0.35
CA GLY A 744 -12.89 19.80 -0.86
C GLY A 744 -13.53 20.76 -1.88
N GLN A 745 -12.83 21.83 -2.27
CA GLN A 745 -13.35 22.78 -3.25
C GLN A 745 -13.30 22.21 -4.67
N ILE A 746 -14.30 22.61 -5.45
CA ILE A 746 -14.42 22.33 -6.88
C ILE A 746 -14.51 23.68 -7.59
N ARG A 747 -13.66 23.89 -8.59
CA ARG A 747 -13.69 25.09 -9.44
C ARG A 747 -13.53 24.71 -10.90
N SER A 748 -14.14 25.46 -11.81
CA SER A 748 -13.83 25.31 -13.23
C SER A 748 -12.37 25.68 -13.46
N LEU A 749 -11.66 24.86 -14.25
CA LEU A 749 -10.30 25.18 -14.63
C LEU A 749 -10.35 26.36 -15.61
N PRO A 750 -9.76 27.49 -15.26
CA PRO A 750 -9.93 28.69 -16.05
C PRO A 750 -9.08 28.66 -17.30
N GLU A 751 -7.87 28.06 -17.27
CA GLU A 751 -6.95 28.06 -18.41
C GLU A 751 -6.62 26.65 -18.89
N TYR A 752 -6.91 26.38 -20.16
CA TYR A 752 -6.42 25.21 -20.89
C TYR A 752 -6.59 25.40 -22.39
N ARG A 753 -5.76 24.70 -23.18
CA ARG A 753 -5.82 24.70 -24.63
C ARG A 753 -6.16 23.31 -25.13
N THR A 754 -7.19 23.22 -25.98
CA THR A 754 -7.58 21.94 -26.58
C THR A 754 -7.16 21.91 -28.05
N THR A 755 -6.47 20.84 -28.45
CA THR A 755 -6.14 20.50 -29.83
C THR A 755 -7.10 19.43 -30.35
N MET A 756 -6.89 18.97 -31.59
CA MET A 756 -7.71 17.89 -32.15
C MET A 756 -7.64 16.58 -31.36
N SER A 757 -6.53 16.33 -30.64
CA SER A 757 -6.28 15.04 -29.99
C SER A 757 -5.93 15.13 -28.50
N ARG A 758 -5.65 16.32 -27.97
CA ARG A 758 -5.18 16.51 -26.58
C ARG A 758 -5.71 17.80 -25.95
N THR A 759 -5.67 17.87 -24.63
CA THR A 759 -5.86 19.09 -23.86
C THR A 759 -4.58 19.40 -23.08
N GLU A 760 -4.03 20.59 -23.30
CA GLU A 760 -2.85 21.17 -22.64
C GLU A 760 -3.31 22.03 -21.46
N ILE A 761 -2.77 21.75 -20.27
CA ILE A 761 -3.12 22.41 -19.01
C ILE A 761 -1.86 22.98 -18.38
N PRO A 762 -1.76 24.30 -18.18
CA PRO A 762 -0.70 24.89 -17.36
C PRO A 762 -0.92 24.50 -15.90
N VAL A 763 0.11 23.97 -15.25
CA VAL A 763 0.07 23.55 -13.85
C VAL A 763 1.20 24.19 -13.07
N THR A 764 0.86 24.67 -11.88
CA THR A 764 1.82 25.05 -10.85
C THR A 764 1.48 24.27 -9.60
N MET A 765 2.37 23.37 -9.19
CA MET A 765 2.15 22.47 -8.06
C MET A 765 3.27 22.63 -7.03
N SER A 766 2.87 22.86 -5.79
CA SER A 766 3.76 22.89 -4.62
C SER A 766 4.38 21.51 -4.38
N PRO A 767 5.46 21.40 -3.59
CA PRO A 767 6.00 20.12 -3.18
C PRO A 767 4.91 19.22 -2.60
N TRP A 768 4.85 17.95 -3.04
CA TRP A 768 3.89 16.96 -2.51
C TRP A 768 2.41 17.28 -2.73
N GLU A 769 2.09 18.24 -3.59
CA GLU A 769 0.71 18.58 -3.94
C GLU A 769 0.10 17.52 -4.87
N SER A 770 -1.21 17.34 -4.77
CA SER A 770 -1.98 16.45 -5.63
C SER A 770 -3.36 17.06 -5.91
N ILE A 771 -3.88 16.81 -7.11
CA ILE A 771 -5.08 17.48 -7.60
C ILE A 771 -5.80 16.64 -8.64
N PHE A 772 -7.12 16.78 -8.72
CA PHE A 772 -7.92 16.12 -9.74
C PHE A 772 -8.32 17.10 -10.84
N PHE A 773 -8.08 16.72 -12.09
CA PHE A 773 -8.68 17.32 -13.27
C PHE A 773 -9.82 16.44 -13.75
N VAL A 774 -11.04 16.94 -13.66
CA VAL A 774 -12.27 16.24 -14.05
C VAL A 774 -12.80 16.87 -15.34
N PHE A 775 -12.75 16.10 -16.42
CA PHE A 775 -13.23 16.50 -17.74
C PHE A 775 -14.69 16.08 -17.89
N ARG A 776 -15.57 17.08 -17.97
CA ARG A 776 -17.01 16.90 -18.12
C ARG A 776 -17.48 17.19 -19.54
N PRO A 777 -18.58 16.56 -20.00
CA PRO A 777 -19.26 16.94 -21.22
C PRO A 777 -19.47 18.43 -21.29
N ASN A 778 -19.22 19.00 -22.47
CA ASN A 778 -19.11 20.44 -22.68
C ASN A 778 -20.34 21.20 -22.17
N THR A 779 -20.19 21.89 -21.04
CA THR A 779 -21.14 22.92 -20.63
C THR A 779 -20.73 24.21 -21.34
N SER A 780 -21.66 24.98 -21.89
CA SER A 780 -21.40 26.16 -22.77
C SER A 780 -20.74 27.36 -22.07
N ARG A 781 -19.94 27.12 -21.03
CA ARG A 781 -19.30 28.09 -20.15
C ARG A 781 -18.03 28.66 -20.79
N PRO A 782 -17.78 29.97 -20.63
CA PRO A 782 -16.54 30.57 -21.09
C PRO A 782 -15.34 30.04 -20.30
N TYR A 783 -14.19 29.91 -20.96
CA TYR A 783 -12.90 29.55 -20.35
C TYR A 783 -11.77 30.39 -20.97
N VAL A 784 -10.68 30.59 -20.24
CA VAL A 784 -9.46 31.27 -20.69
C VAL A 784 -8.62 30.29 -21.50
N VAL A 785 -8.17 30.72 -22.67
CA VAL A 785 -7.28 29.96 -23.57
C VAL A 785 -5.82 30.29 -23.29
N ARG A 786 -5.55 31.55 -22.93
CA ARG A 786 -4.21 32.06 -22.64
C ARG A 786 -4.29 33.31 -21.78
N THR A 787 -3.42 33.43 -20.79
CA THR A 787 -3.21 34.67 -20.05
C THR A 787 -1.76 34.86 -19.61
N ASP A 788 -1.40 36.07 -19.20
CA ASP A 788 -0.13 36.39 -18.53
C ASP A 788 -0.29 36.60 -17.00
N LEU A 789 -1.46 36.24 -16.45
CA LEU A 789 -1.77 36.33 -15.02
C LEU A 789 -1.22 35.14 -14.24
N ALA A 790 -0.92 35.36 -12.95
CA ALA A 790 -0.32 34.33 -12.11
C ALA A 790 -1.33 33.27 -11.63
N VAL A 791 -2.57 33.68 -11.37
CA VAL A 791 -3.66 32.79 -10.94
C VAL A 791 -4.97 33.32 -11.49
N ILE A 792 -5.80 32.47 -12.09
CA ILE A 792 -7.19 32.82 -12.37
C ILE A 792 -8.07 32.16 -11.32
N GLU A 793 -8.87 32.95 -10.61
CA GLU A 793 -9.76 32.45 -9.56
C GLU A 793 -11.03 31.84 -10.16
N ALA A 794 -11.68 32.60 -11.05
CA ALA A 794 -12.97 32.23 -11.62
C ALA A 794 -13.20 32.88 -12.97
N VAL A 795 -13.82 32.13 -13.88
CA VAL A 795 -14.41 32.67 -15.11
C VAL A 795 -15.92 32.68 -14.93
N ARG A 796 -16.52 33.88 -14.95
CA ARG A 796 -17.96 34.11 -14.80
C ARG A 796 -18.56 34.52 -16.14
N PRO A 797 -19.89 34.40 -16.34
CA PRO A 797 -20.53 34.85 -17.57
C PRO A 797 -20.28 36.32 -17.95
N ASN A 798 -20.01 37.16 -16.97
CA ASN A 798 -19.84 38.62 -17.09
C ASN A 798 -18.40 39.12 -16.82
N GLY A 799 -17.43 38.22 -16.62
CA GLY A 799 -16.03 38.61 -16.46
C GLY A 799 -15.12 37.53 -15.89
N ILE A 800 -13.83 37.85 -15.78
CA ILE A 800 -12.81 37.00 -15.16
C ILE A 800 -12.32 37.66 -13.88
N ILE A 801 -12.23 36.88 -12.80
CA ILE A 801 -11.54 37.26 -11.57
C ILE A 801 -10.20 36.51 -11.55
N ALA A 802 -9.12 37.26 -11.49
CA ALA A 802 -7.77 36.72 -11.51
C ALA A 802 -6.84 37.55 -10.60
N TYR A 803 -5.65 37.02 -10.35
CA TYR A 803 -4.64 37.63 -9.50
C TYR A 803 -3.34 37.83 -10.28
N ALA A 804 -2.82 39.05 -10.21
CA ALA A 804 -1.54 39.46 -10.77
C ALA A 804 -0.49 39.65 -9.67
N THR A 805 0.74 39.28 -9.96
CA THR A 805 1.91 39.50 -9.08
C THR A 805 2.77 40.69 -9.51
N ARG A 806 2.35 41.40 -10.56
CA ARG A 806 3.00 42.60 -11.07
C ARG A 806 1.93 43.63 -11.44
N GLU A 807 2.30 44.90 -11.35
CA GLU A 807 1.50 46.01 -11.88
C GLU A 807 1.52 45.99 -13.42
N GLY A 808 0.45 46.48 -14.03
CA GLY A 808 0.42 46.80 -15.46
C GLY A 808 -0.78 46.23 -16.19
N GLU A 809 -0.80 46.40 -17.51
CA GLU A 809 -1.84 45.82 -18.35
C GLU A 809 -1.62 44.31 -18.50
N HIS A 810 -2.65 43.55 -18.16
CA HIS A 810 -2.71 42.11 -18.36
C HIS A 810 -3.74 41.77 -19.41
N SER A 811 -3.58 40.60 -20.04
CA SER A 811 -4.50 40.12 -21.06
C SER A 811 -4.96 38.69 -20.82
N ALA A 812 -6.21 38.42 -21.18
CA ALA A 812 -6.79 37.09 -21.16
C ALA A 812 -7.54 36.85 -22.46
N VAL A 813 -7.19 35.79 -23.19
CA VAL A 813 -7.94 35.35 -24.36
C VAL A 813 -9.02 34.38 -23.87
N VAL A 814 -10.29 34.74 -24.02
CA VAL A 814 -11.44 33.94 -23.57
C VAL A 814 -12.11 33.27 -24.74
N ALA A 815 -12.42 31.99 -24.61
CA ALA A 815 -13.21 31.24 -25.56
C ALA A 815 -14.61 30.94 -25.00
N ARG A 816 -15.62 31.04 -25.88
CA ARG A 816 -16.99 30.52 -25.64
C ARG A 816 -17.42 29.77 -26.90
N GLY A 817 -17.37 28.44 -26.85
CA GLY A 817 -17.50 27.62 -28.06
C GLY A 817 -16.35 27.91 -29.04
N MET A 818 -16.67 28.24 -30.29
CA MET A 818 -15.67 28.57 -31.32
C MET A 818 -15.22 30.05 -31.30
N SER A 819 -15.95 30.94 -30.62
CA SER A 819 -15.63 32.36 -30.56
C SER A 819 -14.52 32.64 -29.56
N ARG A 820 -13.57 33.53 -29.93
CA ARG A 820 -12.48 33.99 -29.07
C ARG A 820 -12.48 35.51 -28.96
N GLN A 821 -12.28 36.03 -27.76
CA GLN A 821 -12.18 37.46 -27.47
C GLN A 821 -10.95 37.71 -26.57
N THR A 822 -10.18 38.75 -26.88
CA THR A 822 -9.08 39.19 -26.00
C THR A 822 -9.61 40.27 -25.08
N LEU A 823 -9.53 40.02 -23.76
CA LEU A 823 -9.83 41.00 -22.73
C LEU A 823 -8.52 41.58 -22.21
N ARG A 824 -8.54 42.88 -21.89
CA ARG A 824 -7.43 43.58 -21.23
C ARG A 824 -7.95 44.23 -19.96
N ALA A 825 -7.16 44.14 -18.89
CA ALA A 825 -7.45 44.79 -17.63
C ALA A 825 -6.15 45.20 -16.96
N TRP A 826 -6.20 46.33 -16.26
CA TRP A 826 -5.04 46.86 -15.54
C TRP A 826 -4.97 46.26 -14.13
N ALA A 827 -3.83 45.67 -13.77
CA ALA A 827 -3.52 45.33 -12.39
C ALA A 827 -2.98 46.59 -11.68
N PRO A 828 -3.50 46.95 -10.50
CA PRO A 828 -3.02 48.11 -9.78
C PRO A 828 -1.57 47.95 -9.33
N ALA A 829 -0.91 49.07 -9.00
CA ALA A 829 0.33 49.06 -8.24
C ALA A 829 0.15 48.22 -6.96
N LEU A 830 1.06 47.27 -6.74
CA LEU A 830 1.02 46.41 -5.58
C LEU A 830 1.81 47.05 -4.42
N PRO A 831 1.27 47.04 -3.19
CA PRO A 831 2.06 47.35 -2.01
C PRO A 831 3.28 46.43 -1.91
N GLU A 832 4.29 46.83 -1.14
CA GLU A 832 5.41 45.92 -0.84
C GLU A 832 4.96 44.79 0.09
N ALA A 833 5.60 43.62 -0.05
CA ALA A 833 5.41 42.51 0.87
C ALA A 833 5.87 42.91 2.28
N VAL A 834 5.01 42.72 3.27
CA VAL A 834 5.30 43.10 4.66
C VAL A 834 5.97 41.93 5.37
N SER A 835 7.22 42.10 5.77
CA SER A 835 7.90 41.12 6.64
C SER A 835 7.44 41.29 8.08
N LEU A 836 6.83 40.27 8.66
CA LEU A 836 6.36 40.31 10.05
C LEU A 836 7.52 39.98 11.00
N ARG A 837 8.16 41.04 11.51
CA ARG A 837 9.26 40.99 12.49
C ARG A 837 8.85 41.74 13.76
N GLY A 838 9.39 41.34 14.89
CA GLY A 838 9.11 41.99 16.17
C GLY A 838 9.34 41.06 17.35
N GLU A 839 8.88 41.51 18.52
CA GLU A 839 8.90 40.71 19.74
C GLU A 839 7.70 39.75 19.74
N TRP A 840 7.99 38.46 19.56
CA TRP A 840 6.99 37.40 19.62
C TRP A 840 6.80 36.96 21.06
N LYS A 841 5.58 37.00 21.55
CA LYS A 841 5.24 36.28 22.77
C LYS A 841 5.06 34.81 22.43
N PHE A 842 5.93 33.98 22.98
CA PHE A 842 5.92 32.53 22.81
C PHE A 842 5.47 31.86 24.10
N VAL A 843 4.51 30.94 24.00
CA VAL A 843 4.03 30.13 25.12
C VAL A 843 4.11 28.67 24.74
N ALA A 844 4.88 27.89 25.49
CA ALA A 844 4.95 26.43 25.36
C ALA A 844 5.00 25.79 26.75
N GLY A 845 4.42 24.60 26.87
CA GLY A 845 4.43 23.84 28.12
C GLY A 845 3.81 22.47 27.91
N GLY A 846 4.32 21.47 28.64
CA GLY A 846 3.77 20.12 28.60
C GLY A 846 2.46 20.00 29.39
N MET A 847 1.83 18.83 29.35
CA MET A 847 0.71 18.53 30.26
C MET A 847 1.14 18.47 31.73
N ARG A 848 2.45 18.25 32.00
CA ARG A 848 3.04 18.12 33.34
C ARG A 848 3.90 19.30 33.78
N GLU A 849 4.51 20.02 32.84
CA GLU A 849 5.35 21.19 33.12
C GLU A 849 4.51 22.46 33.05
N GLY A 850 4.74 23.40 33.97
CA GLY A 850 4.09 24.70 33.91
C GLY A 850 4.32 25.37 32.55
N LYS A 851 3.34 26.15 32.08
CA LYS A 851 3.50 26.92 30.84
C LYS A 851 4.67 27.89 30.98
N ILE A 852 5.67 27.75 30.12
CA ILE A 852 6.78 28.68 29.99
C ILE A 852 6.37 29.74 28.98
N THR A 853 6.49 31.01 29.36
CA THR A 853 6.28 32.16 28.47
C THR A 853 7.63 32.83 28.23
N LYS A 854 7.96 33.11 26.97
CA LYS A 854 9.16 33.86 26.57
C LYS A 854 8.81 34.94 25.56
N THR A 855 9.66 35.96 25.50
CA THR A 855 9.70 36.90 24.38
C THR A 855 10.81 36.47 23.43
N LEU A 856 10.50 36.28 22.15
CA LEU A 856 11.44 35.89 21.11
C LEU A 856 11.60 37.04 20.11
N THR A 857 12.81 37.54 19.95
CA THR A 857 13.13 38.54 18.90
C THR A 857 13.46 37.89 17.56
N ASN A 858 13.85 36.60 17.59
CA ASN A 858 14.12 35.79 16.40
C ASN A 858 13.37 34.46 16.49
N LEU A 859 12.82 34.03 15.35
CA LEU A 859 12.21 32.72 15.20
C LEU A 859 13.32 31.69 14.97
N ILE A 860 13.45 30.74 15.89
CA ILE A 860 14.47 29.68 15.88
C ILE A 860 13.81 28.31 16.05
N SER A 861 14.54 27.24 15.73
CA SER A 861 14.09 25.89 16.07
C SER A 861 14.04 25.74 17.60
N TRP A 862 13.00 25.08 18.12
CA TRP A 862 12.93 24.76 19.55
C TRP A 862 14.12 23.92 20.03
N THR A 863 14.70 23.11 19.15
CA THR A 863 15.89 22.29 19.43
C THR A 863 17.13 23.10 19.79
N ASP A 864 17.17 24.36 19.36
CA ASP A 864 18.30 25.26 19.56
C ASP A 864 18.18 26.03 20.89
N SER A 865 17.01 26.00 21.53
CA SER A 865 16.80 26.45 22.91
C SER A 865 17.14 25.33 23.88
N GLU A 866 17.87 25.67 24.96
CA GLU A 866 18.20 24.71 26.00
C GLU A 866 16.93 24.15 26.68
N GLU A 867 15.95 25.02 26.95
CA GLU A 867 14.72 24.66 27.67
C GLU A 867 13.73 23.89 26.81
N PHE A 868 13.67 24.19 25.50
CA PHE A 868 12.72 23.55 24.58
C PHE A 868 13.35 22.48 23.70
N ARG A 869 14.61 22.10 23.95
CA ARG A 869 15.37 21.17 23.07
C ARG A 869 14.64 19.88 22.77
N TYR A 870 14.00 19.32 23.79
CA TYR A 870 13.26 18.06 23.75
C TYR A 870 11.74 18.27 23.87
N PHE A 871 11.25 19.48 23.63
CA PHE A 871 9.82 19.78 23.70
C PHE A 871 9.07 19.09 22.55
N SER A 872 8.00 18.38 22.91
CA SER A 872 6.96 17.89 22.00
C SER A 872 5.60 18.35 22.47
N GLY A 873 4.82 18.97 21.58
CA GLY A 873 3.55 19.59 21.95
C GLY A 873 3.14 20.74 21.03
N GLU A 874 2.33 21.64 21.56
CA GLU A 874 1.91 22.88 20.90
C GLU A 874 2.66 24.09 21.49
N GLY A 875 3.32 24.86 20.63
CA GLY A 875 3.88 26.17 20.95
C GLY A 875 3.05 27.28 20.30
N ILE A 876 2.65 28.28 21.09
CA ILE A 876 1.80 29.39 20.67
C ILE A 876 2.66 30.64 20.51
N TYR A 877 2.60 31.25 19.33
CA TYR A 877 3.27 32.50 18.98
C TYR A 877 2.23 33.60 18.82
N GLU A 878 2.43 34.73 19.47
CA GLU A 878 1.59 35.93 19.34
C GLU A 878 2.46 37.13 18.92
N LEU A 879 1.98 37.89 17.93
CA LEU A 879 2.60 39.11 17.44
C LEU A 879 1.52 40.17 17.20
N GLN A 880 1.79 41.39 17.69
CA GLN A 880 1.12 42.59 17.23
C GLN A 880 1.94 43.22 16.11
N PHE A 881 1.28 43.59 15.01
CA PHE A 881 1.94 44.25 13.88
C PHE A 881 1.03 45.32 13.28
N LEU A 882 1.66 46.28 12.60
CA LEU A 882 0.96 47.37 11.94
C LEU A 882 0.82 47.10 10.44
N MET A 883 -0.38 47.32 9.91
CA MET A 883 -0.65 47.39 8.47
C MET A 883 -0.85 48.85 8.07
N PRO A 884 -0.07 49.38 7.12
CA PRO A 884 -0.31 50.73 6.60
C PRO A 884 -1.72 50.81 6.00
N PRO A 885 -2.57 51.77 6.41
CA PRO A 885 -3.93 51.89 5.90
C PRO A 885 -4.02 51.95 4.36
N GLU A 886 -3.05 52.61 3.72
CA GLU A 886 -2.92 52.74 2.27
C GLU A 886 -2.67 51.41 1.54
N SER A 887 -2.19 50.38 2.24
CA SER A 887 -1.89 49.06 1.66
C SER A 887 -3.14 48.17 1.54
N LEU A 888 -4.22 48.50 2.23
CA LEU A 888 -5.46 47.72 2.25
C LEU A 888 -6.49 48.29 1.27
N THR A 889 -6.25 48.10 -0.03
CA THR A 889 -7.18 48.52 -1.09
C THR A 889 -8.09 47.36 -1.53
N GLU A 890 -9.28 47.67 -2.05
CA GLU A 890 -10.25 46.66 -2.51
C GLU A 890 -9.73 45.77 -3.65
N ASN A 891 -8.68 46.20 -4.34
CA ASN A 891 -8.08 45.48 -5.47
C ASN A 891 -6.81 44.72 -5.09
N VAL A 892 -6.55 44.48 -3.79
CA VAL A 892 -5.40 43.70 -3.33
C VAL A 892 -5.86 42.57 -2.43
N ARG A 893 -5.38 41.36 -2.74
CA ARG A 893 -5.47 40.16 -1.92
C ARG A 893 -4.17 39.95 -1.16
N TRP A 894 -4.26 39.56 0.10
CA TRP A 894 -3.13 39.33 0.99
C TRP A 894 -3.01 37.86 1.39
N ILE A 895 -1.81 37.31 1.21
CA ILE A 895 -1.44 35.95 1.62
C ILE A 895 -0.44 36.02 2.76
N LEU A 896 -0.77 35.47 3.92
CA LEU A 896 0.15 35.23 5.02
C LEU A 896 0.95 33.96 4.73
N ASP A 897 2.24 34.10 4.42
CA ASP A 897 3.21 33.01 4.26
C ASP A 897 4.00 32.86 5.56
N LEU A 898 3.89 31.70 6.22
CA LEU A 898 4.62 31.41 7.45
C LEU A 898 6.07 30.94 7.22
N GLY A 899 6.47 30.72 5.96
CA GLY A 899 7.76 30.15 5.61
C GLY A 899 7.90 28.72 6.12
N LYS A 900 8.97 28.43 6.86
CA LYS A 900 9.26 27.10 7.39
C LYS A 900 8.54 26.87 8.73
N VAL A 901 7.77 25.80 8.80
CA VAL A 901 7.05 25.32 10.00
C VAL A 901 7.36 23.84 10.18
N ALA A 902 7.60 23.42 11.41
CA ALA A 902 7.78 22.02 11.81
C ALA A 902 6.83 21.70 13.00
N GLU A 903 5.66 21.09 12.80
CA GLU A 903 5.17 20.43 11.55
C GLU A 903 3.76 20.86 11.12
N THR A 904 2.93 21.42 12.00
CA THR A 904 1.60 21.91 11.63
C THR A 904 1.36 23.30 12.21
N ALA A 905 0.65 24.18 11.51
CA ALA A 905 0.31 25.52 11.98
C ALA A 905 -1.21 25.78 11.95
N GLU A 906 -1.73 26.33 13.04
CA GLU A 906 -3.07 26.90 13.12
C GLU A 906 -2.99 28.42 13.29
N VAL A 907 -3.67 29.16 12.41
CA VAL A 907 -3.61 30.63 12.37
C VAL A 907 -4.92 31.24 12.83
N THR A 908 -4.81 32.22 13.71
CA THR A 908 -5.87 33.14 14.12
C THR A 908 -5.38 34.56 13.90
N LEU A 909 -6.18 35.39 13.22
CA LEU A 909 -5.89 36.80 12.99
C LEU A 909 -7.06 37.62 13.54
N ASN A 910 -6.78 38.62 14.36
CA ASN A 910 -7.79 39.52 14.93
C ASN A 910 -8.95 38.78 15.62
N HIS A 911 -8.62 37.73 16.38
CA HIS A 911 -9.54 36.82 17.09
C HIS A 911 -10.41 35.92 16.20
N LYS A 912 -10.24 35.96 14.87
CA LYS A 912 -10.91 35.04 13.96
C LYS A 912 -9.96 33.93 13.50
N ARG A 913 -10.45 32.70 13.58
CA ARG A 913 -9.74 31.52 13.09
C ARG A 913 -9.67 31.55 11.56
N ILE A 914 -8.46 31.54 11.01
CA ILE A 914 -8.22 31.51 9.56
C ILE A 914 -8.20 30.08 9.05
N GLY A 915 -7.48 29.18 9.74
CA GLY A 915 -7.46 27.77 9.38
C GLY A 915 -6.23 27.02 9.90
N VAL A 916 -6.05 25.81 9.39
CA VAL A 916 -4.92 24.93 9.71
C VAL A 916 -4.20 24.56 8.41
N ARG A 917 -2.87 24.55 8.47
CA ARG A 917 -1.99 23.91 7.50
C ARG A 917 -1.24 22.80 8.21
N TRP A 918 -1.53 21.56 7.82
CA TRP A 918 -0.91 20.36 8.38
C TRP A 918 0.23 19.81 7.51
N MET A 919 0.52 20.51 6.42
CA MET A 919 1.66 20.30 5.53
C MET A 919 1.93 21.61 4.78
N GLN A 920 3.09 21.69 4.14
CA GLN A 920 3.43 22.79 3.24
C GLN A 920 2.54 22.83 1.98
N PRO A 921 2.37 24.00 1.32
CA PRO A 921 2.83 25.32 1.76
C PRO A 921 2.03 25.85 2.96
N TYR A 922 2.70 26.56 3.87
CA TYR A 922 2.09 27.14 5.08
C TYR A 922 1.58 28.56 4.81
N ASP A 923 0.74 28.69 3.79
CA ASP A 923 0.14 29.95 3.39
C ASP A 923 -1.34 30.06 3.75
N PHE A 924 -1.81 31.28 4.00
CA PHE A 924 -3.19 31.57 4.37
C PHE A 924 -3.68 32.83 3.66
N GLU A 925 -4.86 32.76 3.06
CA GLU A 925 -5.55 33.96 2.60
C GLU A 925 -6.11 34.70 3.82
N VAL A 926 -5.78 35.99 3.97
CA VAL A 926 -6.09 36.78 5.17
C VAL A 926 -6.69 38.16 4.86
N THR A 927 -6.95 38.47 3.60
CA THR A 927 -7.39 39.80 3.12
C THR A 927 -8.57 40.32 3.90
N SER A 928 -9.61 39.50 4.05
CA SER A 928 -10.87 39.89 4.70
C SER A 928 -10.75 40.15 6.20
N GLU A 929 -9.65 39.72 6.82
CA GLU A 929 -9.44 39.82 8.26
C GLU A 929 -8.37 40.83 8.68
N LEU A 930 -7.61 41.37 7.73
CA LEU A 930 -6.65 42.46 7.98
C LEU A 930 -7.38 43.77 8.26
N LYS A 931 -6.87 44.53 9.23
CA LYS A 931 -7.38 45.86 9.61
C LYS A 931 -6.32 46.92 9.35
N PRO A 932 -6.70 48.16 9.04
CA PRO A 932 -5.73 49.26 9.00
C PRO A 932 -5.13 49.44 10.40
N ASN A 933 -3.83 49.77 10.46
CA ASN A 933 -3.04 49.89 11.68
C ASN A 933 -2.87 48.55 12.40
N GLU A 934 -3.24 48.46 13.69
CA GLU A 934 -2.90 47.33 14.55
C GLU A 934 -3.66 46.04 14.20
N ASN A 935 -2.91 44.95 14.10
CA ASN A 935 -3.42 43.59 13.90
C ASN A 935 -2.77 42.64 14.92
N HIS A 936 -3.54 41.65 15.38
CA HIS A 936 -3.07 40.63 16.31
C HIS A 936 -3.04 39.26 15.64
N LEU A 937 -1.84 38.72 15.45
CA LEU A 937 -1.59 37.41 14.86
C LEU A 937 -1.25 36.39 15.94
N ARG A 938 -1.99 35.28 15.97
CA ARG A 938 -1.69 34.11 16.80
C ARG A 938 -1.46 32.89 15.91
N ILE A 939 -0.31 32.23 16.07
CA ILE A 939 0.08 31.02 15.34
C ILE A 939 0.36 29.92 16.38
N ALA A 940 -0.42 28.85 16.35
CA ALA A 940 -0.14 27.65 17.13
C ALA A 940 0.58 26.62 16.27
N VAL A 941 1.83 26.31 16.60
CA VAL A 941 2.63 25.28 15.91
C VAL A 941 2.67 24.02 16.74
N THR A 942 2.48 22.87 16.10
CA THR A 942 2.51 21.55 16.76
C THR A 942 3.48 20.62 16.04
N ASN A 943 4.35 19.94 16.81
CA ASN A 943 5.37 19.03 16.28
C ASN A 943 5.02 17.54 16.52
N THR A 944 6.02 16.67 16.48
CA THR A 944 5.91 15.23 16.71
C THR A 944 6.34 14.86 18.13
N LEU A 945 6.06 13.62 18.55
CA LEU A 945 6.53 13.08 19.85
C LEU A 945 8.03 12.74 19.88
N HIS A 946 8.70 12.76 18.72
CA HIS A 946 10.08 12.32 18.59
C HIS A 946 11.03 13.02 19.56
N ASN A 947 10.93 14.35 19.67
CA ASN A 947 11.86 15.14 20.49
C ASN A 947 11.75 14.79 21.97
N GLN A 948 10.53 14.66 22.50
CA GLN A 948 10.30 14.22 23.88
C GLN A 948 10.88 12.82 24.12
N VAL A 949 10.64 11.86 23.21
CA VAL A 949 11.13 10.49 23.36
C VAL A 949 12.66 10.41 23.28
N ALA A 950 13.29 11.15 22.35
CA ALA A 950 14.75 11.28 22.25
C ALA A 950 15.38 11.96 23.49
N GLY A 951 14.60 12.79 24.19
CA GLY A 951 14.98 13.44 25.44
C GLY A 951 14.94 12.54 26.67
N LEU A 952 14.24 11.40 26.62
CA LEU A 952 14.12 10.50 27.77
C LEU A 952 15.47 9.90 28.17
N ARG A 953 15.81 10.03 29.45
CA ARG A 953 17.00 9.39 30.07
C ARG A 953 16.63 8.19 30.91
N THR A 954 15.46 8.24 31.53
CA THR A 954 14.82 7.17 32.27
C THR A 954 13.41 6.95 31.73
N LEU A 955 12.90 5.74 31.90
CA LEU A 955 11.52 5.41 31.52
C LEU A 955 10.56 5.94 32.59
N ALA A 956 9.32 6.25 32.18
CA ALA A 956 8.30 6.75 33.08
C ALA A 956 7.87 5.68 34.09
N GLU A 957 7.58 6.08 35.33
CA GLU A 957 6.97 5.18 36.29
C GLU A 957 5.60 4.71 35.81
N PHE A 958 5.23 3.47 36.18
CA PHE A 958 3.91 2.94 35.85
C PHE A 958 2.80 3.78 36.50
N PRO A 959 1.78 4.23 35.74
CA PRO A 959 0.80 5.17 36.26
C PRO A 959 0.00 4.60 37.45
N THR A 960 -0.11 5.39 38.53
CA THR A 960 -0.64 4.91 39.82
C THR A 960 -2.12 4.56 39.73
N GLU A 961 -2.89 5.32 38.96
CA GLU A 961 -4.31 5.09 38.68
C GLU A 961 -4.56 3.76 37.94
N LEU A 962 -3.56 3.28 37.19
CA LEU A 962 -3.64 2.02 36.44
C LEU A 962 -3.18 0.81 37.26
N LYS A 963 -2.42 1.01 38.35
CA LYS A 963 -1.92 -0.10 39.20
C LYS A 963 -3.05 -0.97 39.76
N LYS A 964 -4.23 -0.39 40.04
CA LYS A 964 -5.37 -1.18 40.54
C LYS A 964 -5.84 -2.24 39.53
N ARG A 965 -5.76 -1.95 38.23
CA ARG A 965 -6.24 -2.84 37.15
C ARG A 965 -5.12 -3.73 36.62
N TYR A 966 -3.96 -3.14 36.37
CA TYR A 966 -2.86 -3.77 35.65
C TYR A 966 -1.69 -4.20 36.55
N GLN A 967 -1.68 -3.77 37.81
CA GLN A 967 -0.59 -3.94 38.79
C GLN A 967 0.70 -3.24 38.39
N GLN A 968 1.36 -3.71 37.33
CA GLN A 968 2.60 -3.16 36.78
C GLN A 968 2.82 -3.63 35.33
N ALA A 969 3.89 -3.16 34.71
CA ALA A 969 4.33 -3.63 33.40
C ALA A 969 4.76 -5.11 33.46
N SER A 970 4.47 -5.87 32.40
CA SER A 970 4.88 -7.26 32.29
C SER A 970 6.39 -7.38 32.05
N ALA A 971 7.06 -8.20 32.85
CA ALA A 971 8.48 -8.51 32.65
C ALA A 971 8.74 -9.35 31.37
N SER A 972 7.72 -10.02 30.84
CA SER A 972 7.84 -10.86 29.63
C SER A 972 7.89 -10.06 28.33
N TYR A 973 7.47 -8.78 28.34
CA TYR A 973 7.51 -7.93 27.16
C TYR A 973 8.79 -7.10 27.12
N GLN A 974 9.68 -7.43 26.17
CA GLN A 974 10.97 -6.74 25.99
C GLN A 974 11.08 -6.01 24.65
N LEU A 975 10.06 -6.11 23.78
CA LEU A 975 10.07 -5.51 22.44
C LEU A 975 10.26 -3.99 22.47
N GLY A 976 9.39 -3.29 23.20
CA GLY A 976 9.46 -1.84 23.34
C GLY A 976 10.71 -1.38 24.07
N THR A 977 11.11 -2.08 25.14
CA THR A 977 12.34 -1.80 25.89
C THR A 977 13.59 -1.89 25.01
N ASN A 978 13.71 -2.98 24.25
CA ASN A 978 14.83 -3.18 23.34
C ASN A 978 14.85 -2.11 22.25
N ALA A 979 13.69 -1.78 21.67
CA ALA A 979 13.60 -0.72 20.66
C ALA A 979 14.07 0.64 21.21
N TRP A 980 13.62 1.01 22.41
CA TRP A 980 14.04 2.26 23.05
C TRP A 980 15.55 2.29 23.37
N GLN A 981 16.08 1.21 23.95
CA GLN A 981 17.49 1.13 24.35
C GLN A 981 18.44 1.12 23.14
N GLN A 982 18.07 0.41 22.08
CA GLN A 982 18.91 0.19 20.91
C GLN A 982 18.84 1.35 19.93
N TYR A 983 17.68 2.00 19.79
CA TYR A 983 17.39 2.97 18.75
C TYR A 983 16.94 4.33 19.30
N ASP A 984 15.77 4.40 19.94
CA ASP A 984 15.10 5.70 20.19
C ASP A 984 15.96 6.72 20.95
N ARG A 985 16.58 6.29 22.06
CA ARG A 985 17.38 7.17 22.92
C ARG A 985 18.69 7.65 22.26
N LYS A 986 19.04 7.10 21.09
CA LYS A 986 20.24 7.46 20.33
C LYS A 986 19.94 8.46 19.21
N TYR A 987 18.67 8.68 18.86
CA TYR A 987 18.32 9.63 17.82
C TYR A 987 18.47 11.07 18.31
N ALA A 988 18.92 11.95 17.41
CA ALA A 988 18.96 13.38 17.66
C ALA A 988 17.55 13.99 17.63
N PRO A 989 17.28 15.07 18.39
CA PRO A 989 16.04 15.82 18.24
C PRO A 989 15.95 16.42 16.82
N LEU A 990 14.71 16.54 16.32
CA LEU A 990 14.39 17.07 15.00
C LEU A 990 14.03 18.55 15.09
N VAL A 991 14.37 19.28 14.03
CA VAL A 991 13.95 20.68 13.83
C VAL A 991 12.46 20.83 14.13
N SER A 992 12.10 21.88 14.88
CA SER A 992 10.75 22.02 15.42
C SER A 992 10.37 23.49 15.63
N GLY A 993 9.08 23.80 15.45
CA GLY A 993 8.53 25.13 15.74
C GLY A 993 8.30 26.00 14.50
N LEU A 994 8.10 27.30 14.74
CA LEU A 994 7.94 28.32 13.71
C LEU A 994 9.30 28.93 13.38
N LEU A 995 9.81 28.70 12.18
CA LEU A 995 11.15 29.13 11.77
C LEU A 995 11.11 30.34 10.83
N GLY A 996 10.00 30.58 10.14
CA GLY A 996 9.85 31.70 9.23
C GLY A 996 10.66 31.57 7.93
N PRO A 997 10.95 32.69 7.24
CA PRO A 997 10.46 34.04 7.55
C PRO A 997 8.94 34.16 7.35
N ILE A 998 8.29 35.04 8.13
CA ILE A 998 6.85 35.28 8.03
C ILE A 998 6.60 36.55 7.25
N ARG A 999 5.73 36.47 6.24
CA ARG A 999 5.48 37.55 5.29
C ARG A 999 4.00 37.67 4.95
N LEU A 1000 3.52 38.89 4.77
CA LEU A 1000 2.29 39.18 4.05
C LEU A 1000 2.65 39.53 2.60
N ILE A 1001 2.15 38.73 1.66
CA ILE A 1001 2.43 38.84 0.24
C ILE A 1001 1.18 39.39 -0.47
N PRO A 1002 1.25 40.58 -1.09
CA PRO A 1002 0.13 41.15 -1.83
C PRO A 1002 0.03 40.53 -3.23
N GLN A 1003 -1.21 40.39 -3.70
CA GLN A 1003 -1.58 39.95 -5.04
C GLN A 1003 -2.66 40.89 -5.57
N GLY A 1004 -2.50 41.45 -6.76
CA GLY A 1004 -3.46 42.38 -7.34
C GLY A 1004 -4.67 41.64 -7.88
N ILE A 1005 -5.87 42.04 -7.50
CA ILE A 1005 -7.11 41.51 -8.04
C ILE A 1005 -7.35 42.20 -9.39
N VAL A 1006 -7.41 41.40 -10.45
CA VAL A 1006 -7.67 41.85 -11.81
C VAL A 1006 -9.05 41.37 -12.24
N LEU A 1007 -9.93 42.32 -12.53
CA LEU A 1007 -11.28 42.06 -13.01
C LEU A 1007 -11.38 42.38 -14.50
N PHE A 1008 -11.42 41.34 -15.33
CA PHE A 1008 -11.72 41.50 -16.76
C PHE A 1008 -13.23 41.53 -16.94
N LYS A 1009 -13.77 42.58 -17.55
CA LYS A 1009 -15.18 42.62 -17.94
C LYS A 1009 -15.33 41.95 -19.32
N LEU A 1010 -16.22 40.96 -19.40
CA LEU A 1010 -16.51 40.23 -20.65
C LEU A 1010 -17.42 41.03 -21.57
#